data_AF-A0A9P0HH27-F1
#
_entry.id   AF-A0A9P0HH27-F1
#
_cell.length_a   1.000
_cell.length_b   1.000
_cell.length_c   1.000
_cell.angle_alpha   90.00
_cell.angle_beta   90.00
_cell.angle_gamma   90.00
#
_symmetry.space_group_name_H-M   'P 1'
#
loop_
_entity.id
_entity.type
_entity.pdbx_description
1 polymer ?
#
loop_
_entity_poly.entity_id
_entity_poly.type
_entity_poly.pdbx_seq_one_letter_code
_entity_poly.pdbx_strand_id
1 'polypeptide(L)'
;MEIFVCRLLAYVLIYMEYTFICIKTQHMQEKIWALLAAASYGWDNYRHQADISHAYQMLRSSGIPKENIIIMIYNDLTCHTNNPTPDKLVNAPDGPNVYDGVPIDYSSKDVTAENFLNILKGDKDAMNGNRSGKVVDSGPDDVIFVNIAGNGGPGYVSFPEDFLFLDDFLEAINWMYDNHKYSKLIIYVEASYAGSLFHKTLPDGKNVYALTSTGPFRTSSAAYWDEVRKTYLSDVFSTLWMTYTQDEKISKFNLLYDTLDPNISRAEEYGDLKIGVKKLKTILETTDKRMLRNPSTTLHLKDTVNSINVPLNILQSRLKDANNSKQRNKLKGEIKQLKDDPYNCAHLQKFVNICSNKGLKKDLVVKAIMYGKDAYPPRQSSQNGSCSFSPGTVKSFCSKYKRKVISHKEKGEWKIVCQDSILELTCGTSKYIEINDALWGRFDKSTCGTYPDMYKNCTTVDDTFIRVFERCQFKSHCYINTTITEFGEPCVYFNKYLMVNFACQYDPIQYETVTVEQSTSKYIKCDKKTSIIIINAHWGRKAAENDGVNCLSYLSNYTTDIVSARCDYMHECKIHAHTDWFGDPCLGKKKHLNITYQCIGVRQDPMFIKTCGPNYQIKCPDHHRIAIDWAYYGRSHPFMCNPLTKMHVPRMDEDCVAELRMKEVEQR
;
A
#
# COMPACT_ATOMS: atom_id res chain seq x y z
N MET A 1 27.36 -72.27 -8.26
CA MET A 1 26.63 -71.39 -9.20
C MET A 1 25.68 -70.46 -8.46
N GLU A 2 24.84 -70.98 -7.56
CA GLU A 2 23.83 -70.18 -6.83
C GLU A 2 24.40 -69.03 -6.00
N ILE A 3 25.53 -69.23 -5.30
CA ILE A 3 26.18 -68.16 -4.51
C ILE A 3 26.66 -67.00 -5.40
N PHE A 4 27.08 -67.32 -6.64
CA PHE A 4 27.56 -66.31 -7.58
C PHE A 4 26.40 -65.48 -8.15
N VAL A 5 25.27 -66.12 -8.41
CA VAL A 5 24.03 -65.45 -8.87
C VAL A 5 23.47 -64.54 -7.78
N CYS A 6 23.46 -64.98 -6.51
CA CYS A 6 23.02 -64.14 -5.39
C CYS A 6 23.91 -62.91 -5.18
N ARG A 7 25.24 -63.06 -5.33
CA ARG A 7 26.16 -61.91 -5.22
C ARG A 7 26.00 -60.92 -6.38
N LEU A 8 25.73 -61.42 -7.59
CA LEU A 8 25.48 -60.57 -8.76
C LEU A 8 24.16 -59.79 -8.60
N LEU A 9 23.10 -60.45 -8.15
CA LEU A 9 21.80 -59.82 -7.88
C LEU A 9 21.88 -58.76 -6.77
N ALA A 10 22.61 -59.04 -5.69
CA ALA A 10 22.85 -58.06 -4.64
C ALA A 10 23.61 -56.83 -5.16
N TYR A 11 24.63 -57.04 -6.02
CA TYR A 11 25.36 -55.94 -6.64
C TYR A 11 24.48 -55.10 -7.57
N VAL A 12 23.61 -55.75 -8.37
CA VAL A 12 22.66 -55.04 -9.25
C VAL A 12 21.62 -54.28 -8.44
N LEU A 13 21.09 -54.84 -7.36
CA LEU A 13 20.14 -54.15 -6.49
C LEU A 13 20.77 -52.94 -5.78
N ILE A 14 22.00 -53.09 -5.26
CA ILE A 14 22.76 -51.97 -4.68
C ILE A 14 23.06 -50.92 -5.74
N TYR A 15 23.45 -51.31 -6.96
CA TYR A 15 23.72 -50.36 -8.05
C TYR A 15 22.44 -49.65 -8.52
N MET A 16 21.30 -50.34 -8.52
CA MET A 16 19.98 -49.77 -8.82
C MET A 16 19.51 -48.81 -7.72
N GLU A 17 19.74 -49.12 -6.44
CA GLU A 17 19.48 -48.19 -5.32
C GLU A 17 20.40 -46.97 -5.37
N TYR A 18 21.70 -47.16 -5.62
CA TYR A 18 22.66 -46.06 -5.77
C TYR A 18 22.35 -45.18 -6.99
N THR A 19 21.90 -45.75 -8.10
CA THR A 19 21.48 -44.95 -9.27
C THR A 19 20.15 -44.25 -9.02
N PHE A 20 19.18 -44.85 -8.32
CA PHE A 20 17.96 -44.17 -7.89
C PHE A 20 18.23 -43.03 -6.89
N ILE A 21 19.19 -43.22 -5.97
CA ILE A 21 19.65 -42.20 -5.02
C ILE A 21 20.40 -41.09 -5.76
N CYS A 22 21.26 -41.42 -6.74
CA CYS A 22 21.94 -40.44 -7.61
C CYS A 22 20.97 -39.65 -8.50
N ILE A 23 19.91 -40.28 -9.02
CA ILE A 23 18.86 -39.59 -9.79
C ILE A 23 18.03 -38.67 -8.87
N LYS A 24 17.75 -39.07 -7.62
CA LYS A 24 17.12 -38.21 -6.61
C LYS A 24 18.03 -37.12 -6.04
N THR A 25 19.35 -37.21 -6.23
CA THR A 25 20.35 -36.25 -5.74
C THR A 25 20.98 -35.41 -6.84
N GLN A 26 20.35 -35.32 -8.02
CA GLN A 26 20.30 -34.02 -8.68
C GLN A 26 19.44 -33.11 -7.79
N HIS A 27 20.06 -32.51 -6.77
CA HIS A 27 19.55 -31.27 -6.19
C HIS A 27 19.38 -30.31 -7.37
N MET A 28 18.17 -30.22 -7.92
CA MET A 28 17.81 -29.17 -8.86
C MET A 28 18.09 -27.87 -8.11
N GLN A 29 19.13 -27.17 -8.54
CA GLN A 29 19.55 -25.92 -7.93
C GLN A 29 18.35 -24.96 -7.97
N GLU A 30 17.92 -24.47 -6.80
CA GLU A 30 16.82 -23.49 -6.64
C GLU A 30 17.00 -22.39 -7.69
N LYS A 31 16.08 -22.29 -8.66
CA LYS A 31 16.16 -21.22 -9.66
C LYS A 31 15.51 -19.97 -9.09
N ILE A 32 16.10 -18.84 -9.43
CA ILE A 32 15.52 -17.54 -9.15
C ILE A 32 14.97 -17.00 -10.46
N TRP A 33 13.68 -16.70 -10.46
CA TRP A 33 12.96 -16.01 -11.53
C TRP A 33 12.70 -14.58 -11.10
N ALA A 34 12.73 -13.65 -12.05
CA ALA A 34 12.41 -12.25 -11.80
C ALA A 34 11.45 -11.67 -12.83
N LEU A 35 10.42 -10.96 -12.36
CA LEU A 35 9.51 -10.18 -13.18
C LEU A 35 9.63 -8.71 -12.78
N LEU A 36 10.24 -7.90 -13.65
CA LEU A 36 10.48 -6.49 -13.42
C LEU A 36 9.58 -5.65 -14.33
N ALA A 37 8.80 -4.72 -13.76
CA ALA A 37 7.83 -3.92 -14.51
C ALA A 37 7.92 -2.44 -14.16
N ALA A 38 8.24 -1.61 -15.15
CA ALA A 38 8.04 -0.16 -15.07
C ALA A 38 6.65 0.17 -15.61
N ALA A 39 5.69 0.38 -14.72
CA ALA A 39 4.28 0.53 -15.05
C ALA A 39 3.93 1.98 -15.46
N SER A 40 4.86 2.69 -16.10
CA SER A 40 4.64 4.05 -16.58
C SER A 40 5.48 4.35 -17.82
N TYR A 41 5.19 5.47 -18.47
CA TYR A 41 5.89 5.97 -19.65
C TYR A 41 6.09 7.48 -19.55
N GLY A 42 6.85 8.05 -20.48
CA GLY A 42 7.05 9.48 -20.65
C GLY A 42 8.21 10.03 -19.82
N TRP A 43 8.81 11.11 -20.34
CA TRP A 43 10.02 11.72 -19.76
C TRP A 43 9.86 12.19 -18.31
N ASP A 44 8.66 12.61 -17.91
CA ASP A 44 8.38 13.05 -16.54
C ASP A 44 8.36 11.88 -15.54
N ASN A 45 8.21 10.64 -16.04
CA ASN A 45 8.28 9.39 -15.28
C ASN A 45 9.56 8.59 -15.59
N TYR A 46 10.63 9.29 -15.96
CA TYR A 46 11.94 8.71 -16.23
C TYR A 46 12.38 7.71 -15.14
N ARG A 47 12.19 8.11 -13.87
CA ARG A 47 12.57 7.37 -12.66
C ARG A 47 12.13 5.90 -12.63
N HIS A 48 10.90 5.57 -13.01
CA HIS A 48 10.41 4.18 -12.88
C HIS A 48 11.11 3.23 -13.86
N GLN A 49 11.40 3.68 -15.10
CA GLN A 49 12.15 2.87 -16.06
C GLN A 49 13.64 2.79 -15.69
N ALA A 50 14.20 3.85 -15.12
CA ALA A 50 15.57 3.84 -14.60
C ALA A 50 15.71 2.90 -13.39
N ASP A 51 14.74 2.88 -12.47
CA ASP A 51 14.69 1.98 -11.32
C ASP A 51 14.68 0.52 -11.75
N ILE A 52 13.79 0.17 -12.67
CA ILE A 52 13.68 -1.21 -13.19
C ILE A 52 14.92 -1.62 -13.99
N SER A 53 15.51 -0.69 -14.74
CA SER A 53 16.78 -0.93 -15.43
C SER A 53 17.91 -1.18 -14.43
N HIS A 54 17.96 -0.44 -13.32
CA HIS A 54 18.95 -0.65 -12.26
C HIS A 54 18.73 -1.98 -11.53
N ALA A 55 17.48 -2.32 -11.20
CA ALA A 55 17.13 -3.62 -10.64
C ALA A 55 17.63 -4.77 -11.55
N TYR A 56 17.47 -4.66 -12.87
CA TYR A 56 18.03 -5.64 -13.81
C TYR A 56 19.56 -5.77 -13.70
N GLN A 57 20.30 -4.65 -13.67
CA GLN A 57 21.76 -4.69 -13.52
C GLN A 57 22.16 -5.41 -12.23
N MET A 58 21.44 -5.16 -11.14
CA MET A 58 21.67 -5.82 -9.86
C MET A 58 21.46 -7.33 -9.96
N LEU A 59 20.32 -7.79 -10.47
CA LEU A 59 20.02 -9.22 -10.59
C LEU A 59 21.04 -9.94 -11.49
N ARG A 60 21.47 -9.29 -12.59
CA ARG A 60 22.51 -9.82 -13.47
C ARG A 60 23.86 -9.91 -12.77
N SER A 61 24.23 -8.90 -11.99
CA SER A 61 25.48 -8.91 -11.21
C SER A 61 25.50 -10.00 -10.15
N SER A 62 24.33 -10.34 -9.58
CA SER A 62 24.15 -11.46 -8.63
C SER A 62 24.16 -12.84 -9.30
N GLY A 63 24.29 -12.92 -10.63
CA GLY A 63 24.39 -14.17 -11.38
C GLY A 63 23.06 -14.78 -11.84
N ILE A 64 21.94 -14.06 -11.68
CA ILE A 64 20.63 -14.55 -12.15
C ILE A 64 20.63 -14.55 -13.68
N PRO A 65 20.38 -15.70 -14.34
CA PRO A 65 20.46 -15.83 -15.79
C PRO A 65 19.42 -14.96 -16.52
N LYS A 66 19.77 -14.44 -17.70
CA LYS A 66 18.94 -13.47 -18.45
C LYS A 66 17.61 -14.08 -18.89
N GLU A 67 17.61 -15.38 -19.15
CA GLU A 67 16.44 -16.19 -19.48
C GLU A 67 15.42 -16.25 -18.33
N ASN A 68 15.86 -16.11 -17.08
CA ASN A 68 14.99 -16.11 -15.91
C ASN A 68 14.51 -14.72 -15.50
N ILE A 69 14.95 -13.66 -16.19
CA ILE A 69 14.51 -12.29 -15.94
C ILE A 69 13.60 -11.86 -17.08
N ILE A 70 12.37 -11.49 -16.74
CA ILE A 70 11.36 -10.95 -17.65
C ILE A 70 11.23 -9.46 -17.35
N ILE A 71 11.33 -8.61 -18.39
CA ILE A 71 11.25 -7.16 -18.23
C ILE A 71 10.13 -6.54 -19.06
N MET A 72 9.30 -5.74 -18.38
CA MET A 72 8.25 -4.93 -18.97
C MET A 72 8.58 -3.45 -18.76
N ILE A 73 9.05 -2.76 -19.80
CA ILE A 73 9.32 -1.30 -19.76
C ILE A 73 8.81 -0.65 -21.02
N TYR A 74 8.20 0.53 -20.92
CA TYR A 74 7.57 1.17 -22.10
C TYR A 74 8.58 1.49 -23.21
N ASN A 75 9.84 1.74 -22.83
CA ASN A 75 11.01 1.93 -23.69
C ASN A 75 10.94 3.16 -24.60
N ASP A 76 10.56 4.30 -24.03
CA ASP A 76 10.41 5.58 -24.73
C ASP A 76 11.43 6.66 -24.31
N LEU A 77 12.37 6.35 -23.40
CA LEU A 77 13.29 7.33 -22.82
C LEU A 77 14.63 7.46 -23.55
N THR A 78 15.19 6.37 -24.06
CA THR A 78 16.56 6.34 -24.60
C THR A 78 16.72 7.14 -25.89
N CYS A 79 15.69 7.13 -26.74
CA CYS A 79 15.60 7.94 -27.95
C CYS A 79 14.76 9.22 -27.77
N HIS A 80 14.39 9.58 -26.54
CA HIS A 80 13.57 10.75 -26.27
C HIS A 80 14.33 12.04 -26.61
N THR A 81 13.65 13.04 -27.19
CA THR A 81 14.29 14.31 -27.61
C THR A 81 14.88 15.11 -26.45
N ASN A 82 14.37 14.89 -25.23
CA ASN A 82 14.89 15.52 -24.02
C ASN A 82 16.06 14.76 -23.40
N ASN A 83 16.45 13.60 -23.93
CA ASN A 83 17.57 12.84 -23.40
C ASN A 83 18.90 13.44 -23.87
N PRO A 84 19.70 14.06 -22.99
CA PRO A 84 20.99 14.60 -23.35
C PRO A 84 22.03 13.51 -23.67
N THR A 85 21.75 12.27 -23.27
CA THR A 85 22.62 11.11 -23.45
C THR A 85 21.85 9.97 -24.14
N PRO A 86 21.75 9.98 -25.48
CA PRO A 86 21.06 8.93 -26.23
C PRO A 86 21.53 7.53 -25.84
N ASP A 87 20.60 6.57 -25.84
CA ASP A 87 20.83 5.16 -25.49
C ASP A 87 21.30 4.88 -24.06
N LYS A 88 21.27 5.90 -23.18
CA LYS A 88 21.68 5.79 -21.78
C LYS A 88 20.58 6.23 -20.84
N LEU A 89 20.41 5.48 -19.75
CA LEU A 89 19.68 5.89 -18.57
C LEU A 89 20.62 5.79 -17.36
N VAL A 90 20.59 6.79 -16.50
CA VAL A 90 21.21 6.79 -15.16
C VAL A 90 20.11 6.78 -14.10
N ASN A 91 20.34 6.13 -12.96
CA ASN A 91 19.40 6.05 -11.84
C ASN A 91 19.85 6.84 -10.59
N ALA A 92 21.03 7.46 -10.65
CA ALA A 92 21.55 8.35 -9.62
C ALA A 92 22.42 9.44 -10.28
N PRO A 93 22.64 10.58 -9.61
CA PRO A 93 23.55 11.62 -10.10
C PRO A 93 24.94 11.03 -10.35
N ASP A 94 25.53 11.32 -11.50
CA ASP A 94 26.82 10.78 -11.95
C ASP A 94 26.91 9.23 -11.94
N GLY A 95 25.76 8.55 -11.90
CA GLY A 95 25.67 7.09 -11.89
C GLY A 95 26.00 6.45 -13.25
N PRO A 96 26.26 5.13 -13.26
CA PRO A 96 26.54 4.39 -14.49
C PRO A 96 25.29 4.32 -15.39
N ASN A 97 25.51 3.93 -16.66
CA ASN A 97 24.40 3.58 -17.54
C ASN A 97 23.72 2.29 -17.03
N VAL A 98 22.50 2.40 -16.52
CA VAL A 98 21.71 1.26 -16.05
C VAL A 98 20.89 0.60 -17.16
N TYR A 99 20.81 1.21 -18.34
CA TYR A 99 20.04 0.66 -19.47
C TYR A 99 20.82 -0.37 -20.31
N ASP A 100 22.15 -0.41 -20.18
CA ASP A 100 22.98 -1.26 -21.04
C ASP A 100 22.63 -2.75 -20.90
N GLY A 101 22.41 -3.44 -22.02
CA GLY A 101 22.10 -4.87 -22.04
C GLY A 101 20.75 -5.29 -21.44
N VAL A 102 19.86 -4.35 -21.06
CA VAL A 102 18.50 -4.64 -20.57
C VAL A 102 17.68 -5.33 -21.68
N PRO A 103 17.21 -6.58 -21.51
CA PRO A 103 16.27 -7.19 -22.44
C PRO A 103 14.94 -6.45 -22.36
N ILE A 104 14.39 -6.08 -23.51
CA ILE A 104 13.06 -5.50 -23.56
C ILE A 104 12.11 -6.63 -24.01
N ASP A 105 11.63 -7.42 -23.05
CA ASP A 105 10.73 -8.55 -23.33
C ASP A 105 9.33 -8.07 -23.76
N TYR A 106 8.84 -7.02 -23.09
CA TYR A 106 7.58 -6.34 -23.41
C TYR A 106 7.78 -4.83 -23.37
N SER A 107 7.28 -4.10 -24.38
CA SER A 107 7.35 -2.64 -24.41
C SER A 107 6.13 -1.96 -25.01
N SER A 108 6.09 -0.64 -24.88
CA SER A 108 5.04 0.20 -25.43
C SER A 108 3.65 -0.33 -25.04
N LYS A 109 2.80 -0.66 -26.00
CA LYS A 109 1.44 -1.19 -25.78
C LYS A 109 1.38 -2.55 -25.07
N ASP A 110 2.48 -3.30 -25.03
CA ASP A 110 2.51 -4.63 -24.41
C ASP A 110 2.75 -4.55 -22.88
N VAL A 111 3.06 -3.35 -22.36
CA VAL A 111 3.19 -3.09 -20.92
C VAL A 111 1.79 -2.85 -20.34
N THR A 112 1.09 -3.94 -20.06
CA THR A 112 -0.28 -3.93 -19.50
C THR A 112 -0.33 -4.81 -18.25
N ALA A 113 -1.22 -4.50 -17.31
CA ALA A 113 -1.50 -5.31 -16.14
C ALA A 113 -2.00 -6.73 -16.51
N GLU A 114 -2.78 -6.87 -17.59
CA GLU A 114 -3.19 -8.18 -18.10
C GLU A 114 -1.99 -9.06 -18.48
N ASN A 115 -1.12 -8.56 -19.36
CA ASN A 115 0.12 -9.26 -19.71
C ASN A 115 0.99 -9.53 -18.47
N PHE A 116 1.13 -8.57 -17.56
CA PHE A 116 1.88 -8.77 -16.31
C PHE A 116 1.37 -9.98 -15.51
N LEU A 117 0.05 -10.11 -15.35
CA LEU A 117 -0.56 -11.25 -14.65
C LEU A 117 -0.39 -12.57 -15.41
N ASN A 118 -0.49 -12.56 -16.74
CA ASN A 118 -0.28 -13.74 -17.57
C ASN A 118 1.17 -14.23 -17.51
N ILE A 119 2.13 -13.30 -17.58
CA ILE A 119 3.56 -13.56 -17.42
C ILE A 119 3.85 -14.15 -16.04
N LEU A 120 3.29 -13.55 -14.97
CA LEU A 120 3.46 -14.00 -13.60
C LEU A 120 2.93 -15.43 -13.40
N LYS A 121 1.77 -15.76 -13.97
CA LYS A 121 1.18 -17.11 -13.92
C LYS A 121 1.89 -18.14 -14.83
N GLY A 122 2.78 -17.71 -15.72
CA GLY A 122 3.44 -18.61 -16.67
C GLY A 122 2.57 -18.99 -17.88
N ASP A 123 1.61 -18.16 -18.27
CA ASP A 123 0.67 -18.44 -19.36
C ASP A 123 1.29 -18.18 -20.73
N LYS A 124 2.00 -19.18 -21.28
CA LYS A 124 2.68 -19.09 -22.58
C LYS A 124 1.71 -18.91 -23.74
N ASP A 125 0.50 -19.45 -23.64
CA ASP A 125 -0.49 -19.39 -24.72
C ASP A 125 -1.06 -17.97 -24.84
N ALA A 126 -1.38 -17.33 -23.72
CA ALA A 126 -1.84 -15.94 -23.70
C ALA A 126 -0.76 -14.95 -24.16
N MET A 127 0.52 -15.30 -23.97
CA MET A 127 1.66 -14.46 -24.37
C MET A 127 2.21 -14.81 -25.77
N ASN A 128 1.63 -15.80 -26.46
CA ASN A 128 2.08 -16.19 -27.79
C ASN A 128 1.87 -15.06 -28.81
N GLY A 129 2.91 -14.72 -29.56
CA GLY A 129 2.91 -13.60 -30.51
C GLY A 129 3.20 -12.23 -29.91
N ASN A 130 3.30 -12.10 -28.58
CA ASN A 130 3.69 -10.86 -27.92
C ASN A 130 5.21 -10.77 -27.80
N ARG A 131 5.86 -10.04 -28.72
CA ARG A 131 7.30 -9.75 -28.72
C ARG A 131 8.20 -10.94 -28.36
N SER A 132 8.66 -11.08 -27.11
CA SER A 132 9.52 -12.21 -26.71
C SER A 132 8.74 -13.48 -26.33
N GLY A 133 7.47 -13.35 -25.94
CA GLY A 133 6.63 -14.45 -25.42
C GLY A 133 7.15 -15.05 -24.10
N LYS A 134 8.15 -14.43 -23.47
CA LYS A 134 8.77 -14.94 -22.25
C LYS A 134 7.81 -14.80 -21.07
N VAL A 135 7.69 -15.84 -20.27
CA VAL A 135 6.89 -15.87 -19.04
C VAL A 135 7.71 -16.41 -17.88
N VAL A 136 7.20 -16.26 -16.65
CA VAL A 136 7.79 -16.94 -15.49
C VAL A 136 7.49 -18.44 -15.60
N ASP A 137 8.52 -19.26 -15.82
CA ASP A 137 8.41 -20.72 -16.01
C ASP A 137 8.97 -21.47 -14.79
N SER A 138 8.46 -21.11 -13.62
CA SER A 138 8.95 -21.56 -12.32
C SER A 138 8.23 -22.82 -11.79
N GLY A 139 8.97 -23.61 -11.01
CA GLY A 139 8.48 -24.80 -10.32
C GLY A 139 8.32 -24.62 -8.80
N PRO A 140 7.93 -25.69 -8.08
CA PRO A 140 7.64 -25.66 -6.65
C PRO A 140 8.84 -25.32 -5.75
N ASP A 141 10.06 -25.55 -6.24
CA ASP A 141 11.28 -25.28 -5.49
C ASP A 141 11.84 -23.86 -5.76
N ASP A 142 11.36 -23.19 -6.80
CA ASP A 142 11.94 -21.95 -7.31
C ASP A 142 11.50 -20.72 -6.49
N VAL A 143 12.34 -19.68 -6.50
CA VAL A 143 12.01 -18.37 -5.94
C VAL A 143 11.61 -17.42 -7.06
N ILE A 144 10.54 -16.66 -6.85
CA ILE A 144 10.10 -15.61 -7.76
C ILE A 144 10.27 -14.26 -7.08
N PHE A 145 11.00 -13.35 -7.73
CA PHE A 145 11.11 -11.95 -7.34
C PHE A 145 10.31 -11.08 -8.31
N VAL A 146 9.35 -10.32 -7.79
CA VAL A 146 8.55 -9.37 -8.55
C VAL A 146 8.97 -7.97 -8.11
N ASN A 147 9.29 -7.09 -9.06
CA ASN A 147 9.50 -5.67 -8.76
C ASN A 147 8.69 -4.79 -9.71
N ILE A 148 7.79 -4.00 -9.14
CA ILE A 148 6.94 -3.06 -9.87
C ILE A 148 7.34 -1.64 -9.45
N ALA A 149 7.62 -0.77 -10.42
CA ALA A 149 7.80 0.66 -10.21
C ALA A 149 6.85 1.46 -11.10
N GLY A 150 6.03 2.31 -10.50
CA GLY A 150 5.03 3.09 -11.21
C GLY A 150 4.26 4.03 -10.31
N ASN A 151 3.19 4.60 -10.84
CA ASN A 151 2.27 5.41 -10.03
C ASN A 151 1.11 4.51 -9.53
N GLY A 152 0.59 4.74 -8.32
CA GLY A 152 -0.44 3.89 -7.69
C GLY A 152 -1.47 4.63 -6.84
N GLY A 153 -2.61 4.01 -6.64
CA GLY A 153 -3.69 4.54 -5.80
C GLY A 153 -4.18 3.48 -4.83
N PRO A 154 -5.08 3.83 -3.90
CA PRO A 154 -5.75 2.84 -3.07
C PRO A 154 -6.27 1.64 -3.88
N GLY A 155 -5.67 0.46 -3.65
CA GLY A 155 -6.06 -0.82 -4.24
C GLY A 155 -5.57 -1.11 -5.65
N TYR A 156 -4.64 -0.33 -6.23
CA TYR A 156 -4.06 -0.67 -7.55
C TYR A 156 -2.72 0.01 -7.87
N VAL A 157 -2.04 -0.51 -8.90
CA VAL A 157 -0.93 0.17 -9.61
C VAL A 157 -1.35 0.50 -11.03
N SER A 158 -1.09 1.73 -11.48
CA SER A 158 -1.37 2.14 -12.87
C SER A 158 -0.37 1.50 -13.81
N PHE A 159 -0.85 1.00 -14.94
CA PHE A 159 -0.04 0.67 -16.11
C PHE A 159 -0.35 1.68 -17.22
N PRO A 160 0.49 1.81 -18.27
CA PRO A 160 0.29 2.80 -19.34
C PRO A 160 -1.10 2.82 -19.98
N GLU A 161 -1.73 1.65 -20.13
CA GLU A 161 -3.02 1.49 -20.82
C GLU A 161 -4.10 0.78 -19.98
N ASP A 162 -3.81 0.39 -18.74
CA ASP A 162 -4.74 -0.30 -17.84
C ASP A 162 -4.28 -0.22 -16.37
N PHE A 163 -4.88 -1.03 -15.49
CA PHE A 163 -4.62 -0.99 -14.05
C PHE A 163 -4.47 -2.40 -13.48
N LEU A 164 -3.45 -2.60 -12.64
CA LEU A 164 -3.29 -3.79 -11.84
C LEU A 164 -4.04 -3.61 -10.51
N PHE A 165 -5.27 -4.13 -10.46
CA PHE A 165 -6.10 -4.06 -9.26
C PHE A 165 -5.72 -5.13 -8.23
N LEU A 166 -5.88 -4.78 -6.94
CA LEU A 166 -5.76 -5.64 -5.77
C LEU A 166 -6.33 -7.05 -6.02
N ASP A 167 -7.62 -7.14 -6.37
CA ASP A 167 -8.30 -8.43 -6.51
C ASP A 167 -7.68 -9.30 -7.60
N ASP A 168 -7.33 -8.70 -8.76
CA ASP A 168 -6.73 -9.43 -9.88
C ASP A 168 -5.34 -9.94 -9.48
N PHE A 169 -4.59 -9.14 -8.73
CA PHE A 169 -3.25 -9.51 -8.28
C PHE A 169 -3.29 -10.61 -7.22
N LEU A 170 -4.18 -10.51 -6.23
CA LEU A 170 -4.39 -11.55 -5.23
C LEU A 170 -4.92 -12.85 -5.82
N GLU A 171 -5.83 -12.78 -6.80
CA GLU A 171 -6.30 -13.95 -7.53
C GLU A 171 -5.13 -14.67 -8.22
N ALA A 172 -4.23 -13.94 -8.89
CA ALA A 172 -3.05 -14.53 -9.49
C ALA A 172 -2.08 -15.12 -8.45
N ILE A 173 -1.82 -14.43 -7.34
CA ILE A 173 -0.97 -14.95 -6.24
C ILE A 173 -1.55 -16.24 -5.67
N ASN A 174 -2.86 -16.29 -5.44
CA ASN A 174 -3.57 -17.47 -4.95
C ASN A 174 -3.46 -18.62 -5.95
N TRP A 175 -3.73 -18.35 -7.23
CA TRP A 175 -3.61 -19.35 -8.29
C TRP A 175 -2.19 -19.91 -8.37
N MET A 176 -1.16 -19.06 -8.28
CA MET A 176 0.23 -19.52 -8.32
C MET A 176 0.59 -20.40 -7.12
N TYR A 177 0.10 -20.07 -5.93
CA TYR A 177 0.28 -20.90 -4.74
C TYR A 177 -0.38 -22.27 -4.92
N ASP A 178 -1.65 -22.28 -5.32
CA ASP A 178 -2.46 -23.49 -5.51
C ASP A 178 -1.91 -24.39 -6.63
N ASN A 179 -1.19 -23.80 -7.59
CA ASN A 179 -0.53 -24.51 -8.69
C ASN A 179 0.98 -24.74 -8.45
N HIS A 180 1.45 -24.59 -7.20
CA HIS A 180 2.82 -24.87 -6.79
C HIS A 180 3.90 -24.23 -7.67
N LYS A 181 3.69 -22.95 -8.03
CA LYS A 181 4.58 -22.22 -8.95
C LYS A 181 5.84 -21.66 -8.28
N TYR A 182 5.95 -21.71 -6.97
CA TYR A 182 7.10 -21.19 -6.24
C TYR A 182 7.25 -21.84 -4.87
N SER A 183 8.49 -21.85 -4.36
CA SER A 183 8.78 -22.06 -2.94
C SER A 183 8.61 -20.76 -2.15
N LYS A 184 8.97 -19.62 -2.76
CA LYS A 184 8.83 -18.27 -2.19
C LYS A 184 8.51 -17.25 -3.27
N LEU A 185 7.57 -16.35 -3.00
CA LEU A 185 7.24 -15.21 -3.85
C LEU A 185 7.58 -13.91 -3.10
N ILE A 186 8.53 -13.14 -3.61
CA ILE A 186 8.97 -11.86 -3.02
C ILE A 186 8.50 -10.73 -3.93
N ILE A 187 7.77 -9.74 -3.41
CA ILE A 187 7.14 -8.69 -4.20
C ILE A 187 7.56 -7.31 -3.68
N TYR A 188 8.25 -6.52 -4.50
CA TYR A 188 8.63 -5.15 -4.20
C TYR A 188 7.79 -4.18 -5.04
N VAL A 189 7.08 -3.26 -4.39
CA VAL A 189 6.20 -2.30 -5.07
C VAL A 189 6.58 -0.86 -4.74
N GLU A 190 7.14 -0.16 -5.72
CA GLU A 190 7.28 1.29 -5.71
C GLU A 190 6.04 1.90 -6.37
N ALA A 191 5.11 2.36 -5.53
CA ALA A 191 3.96 3.15 -5.95
C ALA A 191 3.32 3.85 -4.75
N SER A 192 2.61 4.95 -4.97
CA SER A 192 1.80 5.55 -3.91
C SER A 192 0.69 4.59 -3.47
N TYR A 193 0.38 4.59 -2.17
CA TYR A 193 -0.61 3.71 -1.54
C TYR A 193 -0.33 2.21 -1.72
N ALA A 194 0.90 1.82 -2.08
CA ALA A 194 1.23 0.43 -2.44
C ALA A 194 0.85 -0.59 -1.36
N GLY A 195 0.96 -0.23 -0.07
CA GLY A 195 0.52 -1.08 1.05
C GLY A 195 -0.94 -1.53 0.99
N SER A 196 -1.81 -0.76 0.31
CA SER A 196 -3.23 -1.11 0.13
C SER A 196 -3.46 -2.34 -0.74
N LEU A 197 -2.44 -2.79 -1.49
CA LEU A 197 -2.46 -4.05 -2.23
C LEU A 197 -2.39 -5.29 -1.32
N PHE A 198 -1.97 -5.12 -0.07
CA PHE A 198 -1.68 -6.26 0.82
C PHE A 198 -2.27 -6.10 2.22
N HIS A 199 -2.63 -4.88 2.62
CA HIS A 199 -3.17 -4.58 3.94
C HIS A 199 -4.46 -5.39 4.21
N LYS A 200 -4.36 -6.36 5.13
CA LYS A 200 -5.44 -7.28 5.54
C LYS A 200 -5.99 -8.19 4.43
N THR A 201 -5.31 -8.26 3.29
CA THR A 201 -5.80 -9.00 2.12
C THR A 201 -4.81 -10.07 1.64
N LEU A 202 -3.51 -9.89 1.90
CA LEU A 202 -2.51 -10.90 1.58
C LEU A 202 -2.64 -12.10 2.53
N PRO A 203 -2.95 -13.33 2.06
CA PRO A 203 -3.20 -14.46 2.93
C PRO A 203 -1.92 -14.97 3.62
N ASP A 204 -2.04 -15.30 4.91
CA ASP A 204 -0.96 -15.94 5.66
C ASP A 204 -0.67 -17.36 5.13
N GLY A 205 0.59 -17.80 5.33
CA GLY A 205 1.00 -19.18 5.06
C GLY A 205 1.18 -19.54 3.58
N LYS A 206 1.13 -18.56 2.68
CA LYS A 206 1.34 -18.79 1.23
C LYS A 206 2.78 -18.61 0.75
N ASN A 207 3.76 -18.45 1.66
CA ASN A 207 5.16 -18.15 1.33
C ASN A 207 5.33 -16.92 0.41
N VAL A 208 4.44 -15.93 0.57
CA VAL A 208 4.51 -14.64 -0.14
C VAL A 208 4.99 -13.59 0.83
N TYR A 209 5.98 -12.81 0.44
CA TYR A 209 6.46 -11.65 1.19
C TYR A 209 6.40 -10.43 0.28
N ALA A 210 5.79 -9.36 0.76
CA ALA A 210 5.71 -8.10 0.04
C ALA A 210 6.35 -6.96 0.83
N LEU A 211 7.08 -6.11 0.13
CA LEU A 211 7.65 -4.87 0.64
C LEU A 211 7.17 -3.73 -0.25
N THR A 212 6.49 -2.75 0.32
CA THR A 212 5.92 -1.63 -0.42
C THR A 212 6.62 -0.33 -0.06
N SER A 213 6.70 0.61 -1.00
CA SER A 213 7.32 1.92 -0.72
C SER A 213 6.57 2.75 0.30
N THR A 214 5.28 2.50 0.46
CA THR A 214 4.40 3.19 1.40
C THR A 214 3.39 2.24 2.03
N GLY A 215 2.86 2.63 3.19
CA GLY A 215 1.62 2.05 3.71
C GLY A 215 0.37 2.34 2.87
N PRO A 216 -0.80 1.83 3.27
CA PRO A 216 -2.03 1.85 2.49
C PRO A 216 -2.67 3.23 2.30
N PHE A 217 -2.17 4.26 2.99
CA PHE A 217 -2.77 5.61 3.03
C PHE A 217 -1.77 6.74 2.74
N ARG A 218 -0.57 6.41 2.24
CA ARG A 218 0.49 7.40 2.01
C ARG A 218 1.00 7.39 0.57
N THR A 219 1.53 8.52 0.14
CA THR A 219 2.11 8.71 -1.20
C THR A 219 3.59 8.38 -1.22
N SER A 220 4.08 7.87 -2.35
CA SER A 220 5.50 7.58 -2.58
C SER A 220 6.30 8.88 -2.78
N SER A 221 7.62 8.78 -2.94
CA SER A 221 8.49 9.93 -3.17
C SER A 221 9.53 9.62 -4.23
N ALA A 222 9.77 10.59 -5.12
CA ALA A 222 10.85 10.58 -6.07
C ALA A 222 12.15 11.14 -5.44
N ALA A 223 13.29 10.85 -6.05
CA ALA A 223 14.61 11.32 -5.64
C ALA A 223 15.48 11.72 -6.84
N TYR A 224 16.56 12.44 -6.55
CA TYR A 224 17.61 12.78 -7.51
C TYR A 224 17.11 13.59 -8.70
N TRP A 225 16.79 14.86 -8.44
CA TRP A 225 16.54 15.84 -9.50
C TRP A 225 17.79 16.03 -10.37
N ASP A 226 17.66 15.86 -11.68
CA ASP A 226 18.73 16.08 -12.64
C ASP A 226 18.52 17.39 -13.41
N GLU A 227 19.44 18.33 -13.22
CA GLU A 227 19.36 19.66 -13.84
C GLU A 227 19.55 19.65 -15.36
N VAL A 228 20.15 18.61 -15.95
CA VAL A 228 20.33 18.52 -17.41
C VAL A 228 19.11 17.88 -18.06
N ARG A 229 18.61 16.80 -17.48
CA ARG A 229 17.45 16.03 -17.95
C ARG A 229 16.13 16.68 -17.55
N LYS A 230 16.13 17.57 -16.55
CA LYS A 230 14.94 18.25 -16.00
C LYS A 230 13.84 17.26 -15.58
N THR A 231 14.26 16.19 -14.91
CA THR A 231 13.40 15.12 -14.38
C THR A 231 14.09 14.46 -13.19
N TYR A 232 13.37 13.58 -12.47
CA TYR A 232 13.92 12.80 -11.36
C TYR A 232 14.47 11.46 -11.86
N LEU A 233 15.61 11.02 -11.32
CA LEU A 233 16.33 9.83 -11.80
C LEU A 233 15.89 8.51 -11.14
N SER A 234 15.31 8.57 -9.95
CA SER A 234 14.88 7.39 -9.18
C SER A 234 13.72 7.74 -8.25
N ASP A 235 13.11 6.71 -7.67
CA ASP A 235 12.24 6.82 -6.52
C ASP A 235 12.97 6.48 -5.20
N VAL A 236 12.51 7.06 -4.10
CA VAL A 236 13.17 6.94 -2.78
C VAL A 236 13.27 5.48 -2.38
N PHE A 237 12.14 4.75 -2.33
CA PHE A 237 12.16 3.37 -1.87
C PHE A 237 13.00 2.50 -2.81
N SER A 238 12.86 2.69 -4.12
CA SER A 238 13.73 2.07 -5.13
C SER A 238 15.21 2.23 -4.82
N THR A 239 15.67 3.48 -4.64
CA THR A 239 17.07 3.77 -4.27
C THR A 239 17.48 3.07 -2.98
N LEU A 240 16.63 3.10 -1.95
CA LEU A 240 16.95 2.55 -0.64
C LEU A 240 17.11 1.04 -0.65
N TRP A 241 16.18 0.29 -1.26
CA TRP A 241 16.26 -1.17 -1.24
C TRP A 241 17.44 -1.66 -2.11
N MET A 242 17.72 -0.96 -3.22
CA MET A 242 18.88 -1.25 -4.07
C MET A 242 20.18 -1.00 -3.29
N THR A 243 20.29 0.14 -2.59
CA THR A 243 21.43 0.46 -1.73
C THR A 243 21.61 -0.57 -0.62
N TYR A 244 20.53 -0.93 0.08
CA TYR A 244 20.56 -1.93 1.15
C TYR A 244 21.10 -3.28 0.68
N THR A 245 20.70 -3.69 -0.52
CA THR A 245 21.11 -4.97 -1.10
C THR A 245 22.57 -4.97 -1.51
N GLN A 246 23.09 -3.85 -2.03
CA GLN A 246 24.46 -3.73 -2.52
C GLN A 246 25.50 -3.46 -1.42
N ASP A 247 25.13 -2.76 -0.34
CA ASP A 247 26.06 -2.43 0.74
C ASP A 247 25.99 -3.46 1.89
N GLU A 248 26.99 -4.33 1.96
CA GLU A 248 27.15 -5.32 3.03
C GLU A 248 27.26 -4.68 4.43
N LYS A 249 27.66 -3.41 4.54
CA LYS A 249 27.78 -2.70 5.83
C LYS A 249 26.43 -2.33 6.43
N ILE A 250 25.36 -2.27 5.63
CA ILE A 250 24.03 -1.93 6.11
C ILE A 250 23.36 -3.19 6.69
N SER A 251 23.24 -3.21 8.02
CA SER A 251 22.74 -4.38 8.77
C SER A 251 21.21 -4.48 8.83
N LYS A 252 20.51 -3.35 8.77
CA LYS A 252 19.03 -3.27 8.79
C LYS A 252 18.55 -2.27 7.74
N PHE A 253 17.54 -2.66 6.97
CA PHE A 253 16.96 -1.83 5.91
C PHE A 253 16.37 -0.52 6.44
N ASN A 254 15.60 -0.60 7.53
CA ASN A 254 14.92 0.56 8.11
C ASN A 254 15.87 1.67 8.60
N LEU A 255 17.14 1.36 8.90
CA LEU A 255 18.13 2.37 9.29
C LEU A 255 18.43 3.38 8.18
N LEU A 256 18.16 3.03 6.92
CA LEU A 256 18.35 3.96 5.81
C LEU A 256 17.36 5.13 5.86
N TYR A 257 16.14 4.88 6.34
CA TYR A 257 15.11 5.90 6.49
C TYR A 257 15.41 6.88 7.62
N ASP A 258 16.15 6.47 8.65
CA ASP A 258 16.50 7.32 9.80
C ASP A 258 17.37 8.54 9.41
N THR A 259 17.93 8.53 8.20
CA THR A 259 18.74 9.63 7.65
C THR A 259 17.94 10.62 6.81
N LEU A 260 16.66 10.33 6.56
CA LEU A 260 15.79 11.10 5.65
C LEU A 260 14.85 12.03 6.43
N ASP A 261 14.15 12.89 5.69
CA ASP A 261 13.06 13.70 6.24
C ASP A 261 11.93 12.79 6.78
N PRO A 262 11.45 12.98 8.02
CA PRO A 262 10.38 12.15 8.62
C PRO A 262 9.07 12.12 7.83
N ASN A 263 8.82 13.10 6.96
CA ASN A 263 7.63 13.14 6.10
C ASN A 263 7.73 12.18 4.91
N ILE A 264 8.92 11.64 4.62
CA ILE A 264 9.10 10.62 3.60
C ILE A 264 8.46 9.32 4.09
N SER A 265 7.53 8.79 3.28
CA SER A 265 6.87 7.52 3.56
C SER A 265 7.89 6.40 3.71
N ARG A 266 7.81 5.69 4.83
CA ARG A 266 8.61 4.50 5.10
C ARG A 266 8.02 3.29 4.37
N ALA A 267 8.89 2.36 4.01
CA ALA A 267 8.47 1.08 3.48
C ALA A 267 7.73 0.24 4.52
N GLU A 268 6.78 -0.57 4.06
CA GLU A 268 6.01 -1.48 4.92
C GLU A 268 6.10 -2.92 4.40
N GLU A 269 6.13 -3.87 5.33
CA GLU A 269 6.26 -5.31 5.06
C GLU A 269 4.91 -6.02 5.26
N TYR A 270 4.61 -6.99 4.39
CA TYR A 270 3.37 -7.76 4.42
C TYR A 270 3.63 -9.25 4.13
N GLY A 271 2.72 -10.11 4.57
CA GLY A 271 2.76 -11.55 4.32
C GLY A 271 3.76 -12.29 5.23
N ASP A 272 4.56 -13.19 4.65
CA ASP A 272 5.51 -14.02 5.39
C ASP A 272 6.81 -13.27 5.72
N LEU A 273 6.78 -12.53 6.83
CA LEU A 273 7.92 -11.75 7.33
C LEU A 273 9.17 -12.59 7.64
N LYS A 274 9.05 -13.92 7.77
CA LYS A 274 10.22 -14.79 7.94
C LYS A 274 11.07 -14.87 6.68
N ILE A 275 10.49 -14.57 5.51
CA ILE A 275 11.24 -14.34 4.28
C ILE A 275 11.97 -13.01 4.45
N GLY A 276 11.25 -11.88 4.54
CA GLY A 276 11.83 -10.58 4.93
C GLY A 276 12.89 -10.01 3.97
N VAL A 277 13.27 -8.76 4.17
CA VAL A 277 14.28 -8.06 3.31
C VAL A 277 15.64 -8.77 3.33
N LYS A 278 16.02 -9.36 4.48
CA LYS A 278 17.30 -10.07 4.64
C LYS A 278 17.43 -11.28 3.70
N LYS A 279 16.33 -12.00 3.44
CA LYS A 279 16.39 -13.16 2.56
C LYS A 279 16.63 -12.76 1.12
N LEU A 280 16.05 -11.66 0.63
CA LEU A 280 16.37 -11.14 -0.69
C LEU A 280 17.84 -10.72 -0.77
N LYS A 281 18.35 -10.01 0.24
CA LYS A 281 19.78 -9.67 0.33
C LYS A 281 20.67 -10.92 0.22
N THR A 282 20.34 -12.00 0.94
CA THR A 282 21.05 -13.28 0.85
C THR A 282 20.87 -14.00 -0.48
N ILE A 283 19.69 -13.93 -1.11
CA ILE A 283 19.44 -14.48 -2.45
C ILE A 283 20.29 -13.74 -3.50
N LEU A 284 20.48 -12.44 -3.32
CA LEU A 284 21.20 -11.57 -4.24
C LEU A 284 22.68 -11.36 -3.85
N GLU A 285 23.19 -12.06 -2.83
CA GLU A 285 24.60 -12.02 -2.43
C GLU A 285 25.49 -12.40 -3.62
N THR A 286 26.22 -11.39 -4.11
CA THR A 286 26.98 -11.44 -5.37
C THR A 286 28.04 -12.54 -5.38
N THR A 287 28.13 -13.32 -6.45
CA THR A 287 29.22 -14.29 -6.67
C THR A 287 30.52 -13.63 -7.18
N ASP A 288 30.45 -12.45 -7.80
CA ASP A 288 31.63 -11.70 -8.28
C ASP A 288 31.85 -10.37 -7.54
N LYS A 289 32.77 -10.38 -6.57
CA LYS A 289 33.12 -9.21 -5.74
C LYS A 289 33.84 -8.08 -6.50
N ARG A 290 34.17 -8.25 -7.79
CA ARG A 290 34.87 -7.24 -8.60
C ARG A 290 33.98 -6.12 -9.10
N MET A 291 32.68 -6.36 -9.27
CA MET A 291 31.69 -5.35 -9.70
C MET A 291 31.21 -4.45 -8.55
N LEU A 292 31.49 -4.82 -7.30
CA LEU A 292 31.16 -4.06 -6.08
C LEU A 292 32.13 -2.90 -5.77
N ARG A 293 33.18 -2.69 -6.56
CA ARG A 293 34.10 -1.56 -6.35
C ARG A 293 33.53 -0.27 -6.93
N ASN A 294 32.52 0.28 -6.27
CA ASN A 294 32.39 1.72 -6.19
C ASN A 294 32.84 2.16 -4.79
N PRO A 295 34.03 2.78 -4.66
CA PRO A 295 34.60 3.08 -3.36
C PRO A 295 33.84 4.25 -2.75
N SER A 296 33.14 3.99 -1.65
CA SER A 296 32.63 4.98 -0.70
C SER A 296 31.50 5.88 -1.21
N THR A 297 30.25 5.50 -0.94
CA THR A 297 29.15 6.47 -0.89
C THR A 297 28.30 6.18 0.34
N THR A 298 28.48 6.95 1.39
CA THR A 298 27.37 7.27 2.29
C THR A 298 26.15 7.56 1.41
N LEU A 299 25.04 6.86 1.63
CA LEU A 299 23.78 7.15 0.96
C LEU A 299 23.46 8.63 1.20
N HIS A 300 23.61 9.45 0.16
CA HIS A 300 23.21 10.85 0.17
C HIS A 300 22.03 10.98 -0.77
N LEU A 301 20.86 10.55 -0.30
CA LEU A 301 19.60 10.82 -0.97
C LEU A 301 19.41 12.34 -1.03
N LYS A 302 19.11 12.87 -2.22
CA LYS A 302 18.96 14.32 -2.46
C LYS A 302 17.70 14.58 -3.27
N ASP A 303 17.22 15.81 -3.16
CA ASP A 303 16.11 16.33 -3.96
C ASP A 303 14.87 15.44 -3.88
N THR A 304 14.56 14.95 -2.68
CA THR A 304 13.39 14.09 -2.47
C THR A 304 12.12 14.92 -2.58
N VAL A 305 11.13 14.40 -3.30
CA VAL A 305 9.83 15.04 -3.44
C VAL A 305 8.71 14.02 -3.42
N ASN A 306 7.59 14.34 -2.79
CA ASN A 306 6.37 13.53 -2.90
C ASN A 306 5.95 13.38 -4.36
N SER A 307 5.61 12.15 -4.79
CA SER A 307 5.30 11.81 -6.18
C SER A 307 4.19 12.68 -6.79
N ILE A 308 3.23 13.14 -5.99
CA ILE A 308 2.15 14.04 -6.46
C ILE A 308 2.68 15.40 -6.97
N ASN A 309 3.82 15.85 -6.44
CA ASN A 309 4.42 17.14 -6.75
C ASN A 309 5.44 17.06 -7.90
N VAL A 310 5.82 15.86 -8.35
CA VAL A 310 6.79 15.67 -9.44
C VAL A 310 6.39 16.42 -10.72
N PRO A 311 5.16 16.29 -11.26
CA PRO A 311 4.79 16.98 -12.49
C PRO A 311 4.80 18.50 -12.32
N LEU A 312 4.37 19.00 -11.16
CA LEU A 312 4.37 20.43 -10.87
C LEU A 312 5.80 20.99 -10.81
N ASN A 313 6.71 20.30 -10.12
CA ASN A 313 8.11 20.70 -10.01
C ASN A 313 8.79 20.73 -11.38
N ILE A 314 8.55 19.72 -12.23
CA ILE A 314 9.07 19.68 -13.60
C ILE A 314 8.57 20.87 -14.42
N LEU A 315 7.26 21.16 -14.39
CA LEU A 315 6.69 22.29 -15.13
C LEU A 315 7.21 23.64 -14.64
N GLN A 316 7.37 23.81 -13.32
CA GLN A 316 7.95 25.02 -12.74
C GLN A 316 9.40 25.22 -13.18
N SER A 317 10.20 24.15 -13.19
CA SER A 317 11.58 24.19 -13.69
C SER A 317 11.64 24.55 -15.17
N ARG A 318 10.82 23.91 -16.02
CA ARG A 318 10.69 24.26 -17.44
C ARG A 318 10.28 25.71 -17.67
N LEU A 319 9.41 26.26 -16.81
CA LEU A 319 9.00 27.67 -16.88
C LEU A 319 10.15 28.62 -16.53
N LYS A 320 11.01 28.24 -15.58
CA LYS A 320 12.19 29.02 -15.20
C LYS A 320 13.15 29.15 -16.39
N ASP A 321 13.36 28.07 -17.13
CA ASP A 321 14.31 28.01 -18.26
C ASP A 321 13.71 28.50 -19.60
N ALA A 322 12.41 28.77 -19.65
CA ALA A 322 11.74 29.21 -20.87
C ALA A 322 12.13 30.65 -21.24
N ASN A 323 12.81 30.79 -22.39
CA ASN A 323 13.36 32.05 -22.89
C ASN A 323 12.42 32.86 -23.80
N ASN A 324 11.32 32.28 -24.28
CA ASN A 324 10.36 32.96 -25.16
C ASN A 324 8.96 33.08 -24.53
N SER A 325 8.27 34.19 -24.83
CA SER A 325 6.98 34.54 -24.24
C SER A 325 5.88 33.52 -24.54
N LYS A 326 5.87 32.95 -25.75
CA LYS A 326 4.89 31.93 -26.18
C LYS A 326 4.99 30.66 -25.34
N GLN A 327 6.18 30.14 -25.14
CA GLN A 327 6.46 28.96 -24.31
C GLN A 327 6.17 29.23 -22.83
N ARG A 328 6.57 30.41 -22.31
CA ARG A 328 6.23 30.81 -20.94
C ARG A 328 4.72 30.85 -20.71
N ASN A 329 3.96 31.41 -21.64
CA ASN A 329 2.49 31.48 -21.54
C ASN A 329 1.86 30.08 -21.62
N LYS A 330 2.38 29.20 -22.50
CA LYS A 330 1.96 27.79 -22.57
C LYS A 330 2.19 27.08 -21.23
N LEU A 331 3.41 27.16 -20.68
CA LEU A 331 3.77 26.53 -19.41
C LEU A 331 2.99 27.10 -18.22
N LYS A 332 2.74 28.43 -18.19
CA LYS A 332 1.86 29.04 -17.18
C LYS A 332 0.43 28.52 -17.27
N GLY A 333 -0.10 28.36 -18.49
CA GLY A 333 -1.42 27.76 -18.71
C GLY A 333 -1.48 26.31 -18.24
N GLU A 334 -0.42 25.54 -18.52
CA GLU A 334 -0.26 24.16 -18.09
C GLU A 334 -0.14 24.00 -16.56
N ILE A 335 0.62 24.87 -15.90
CA ILE A 335 0.72 24.92 -14.42
C ILE A 335 -0.61 25.34 -13.82
N LYS A 336 -1.27 26.36 -14.39
CA LYS A 336 -2.59 26.80 -13.96
C LYS A 336 -3.59 25.66 -14.09
N GLN A 337 -3.61 24.96 -15.21
CA GLN A 337 -4.47 23.78 -15.42
C GLN A 337 -4.16 22.70 -14.38
N LEU A 338 -2.89 22.39 -14.11
CA LEU A 338 -2.52 21.42 -13.08
C LEU A 338 -2.88 21.86 -11.65
N LYS A 339 -2.97 23.17 -11.38
CA LYS A 339 -3.38 23.69 -10.05
C LYS A 339 -4.90 23.80 -9.90
N ASP A 340 -5.58 24.24 -10.96
CA ASP A 340 -7.04 24.44 -10.99
C ASP A 340 -7.78 23.10 -11.15
N ASP A 341 -7.15 22.16 -11.85
CA ASP A 341 -7.65 20.82 -12.12
C ASP A 341 -6.50 19.80 -11.98
N PRO A 342 -5.95 19.62 -10.77
CA PRO A 342 -4.87 18.66 -10.49
C PRO A 342 -5.24 17.24 -10.90
N TYR A 343 -6.54 16.98 -10.99
CA TYR A 343 -7.15 15.72 -11.38
C TYR A 343 -7.77 15.76 -12.78
N ASN A 344 -7.40 16.70 -13.65
CA ASN A 344 -7.78 16.81 -15.07
C ASN A 344 -9.22 16.31 -15.39
N CYS A 345 -10.18 16.75 -14.56
CA CYS A 345 -11.59 16.39 -14.45
C CYS A 345 -12.38 16.52 -15.76
N ALA A 346 -11.95 17.39 -16.69
CA ALA A 346 -12.55 17.48 -18.02
C ALA A 346 -12.38 16.18 -18.84
N HIS A 347 -11.26 15.48 -18.66
CA HIS A 347 -11.00 14.19 -19.29
C HIS A 347 -11.67 13.03 -18.55
N LEU A 348 -11.72 13.11 -17.22
CA LEU A 348 -12.54 12.25 -16.39
C LEU A 348 -14.00 12.29 -16.87
N GLN A 349 -14.58 13.46 -17.12
CA GLN A 349 -15.94 13.59 -17.65
C GLN A 349 -16.13 12.90 -19.01
N LYS A 350 -15.14 12.99 -19.91
CA LYS A 350 -15.18 12.29 -21.21
C LYS A 350 -15.11 10.77 -21.05
N PHE A 351 -14.25 10.27 -20.17
CA PHE A 351 -14.13 8.85 -19.81
C PHE A 351 -15.42 8.32 -19.16
N VAL A 352 -15.96 9.07 -18.21
CA VAL A 352 -17.22 8.83 -17.52
C VAL A 352 -18.38 8.75 -18.52
N ASN A 353 -18.44 9.66 -19.49
CA ASN A 353 -19.45 9.62 -20.55
C ASN A 353 -19.31 8.37 -21.44
N ILE A 354 -18.10 7.93 -21.78
CA ILE A 354 -17.86 6.70 -22.57
C ILE A 354 -18.32 5.46 -21.80
N CYS A 355 -17.95 5.31 -20.53
CA CYS A 355 -18.43 4.19 -19.71
C CYS A 355 -19.94 4.25 -19.45
N SER A 356 -20.50 5.46 -19.33
CA SER A 356 -21.95 5.65 -19.16
C SER A 356 -22.74 5.21 -20.38
N ASN A 357 -22.23 5.47 -21.58
CA ASN A 357 -22.81 4.96 -22.82
C ASN A 357 -22.75 3.42 -22.92
N LYS A 358 -21.95 2.75 -22.09
CA LYS A 358 -21.92 1.29 -21.92
C LYS A 358 -22.79 0.78 -20.75
N GLY A 359 -23.56 1.65 -20.11
CA GLY A 359 -24.50 1.30 -19.03
C GLY A 359 -23.90 1.24 -17.63
N LEU A 360 -22.68 1.77 -17.42
CA LEU A 360 -22.16 2.04 -16.08
C LEU A 360 -22.72 3.36 -15.56
N LYS A 361 -23.04 3.46 -14.26
CA LYS A 361 -23.48 4.75 -13.71
C LYS A 361 -22.29 5.71 -13.65
N LYS A 362 -22.53 6.99 -13.96
CA LYS A 362 -21.48 8.04 -14.04
C LYS A 362 -20.64 8.11 -12.76
N ASP A 363 -21.30 8.05 -11.61
CA ASP A 363 -20.71 8.05 -10.28
C ASP A 363 -19.77 6.86 -10.02
N LEU A 364 -20.12 5.65 -10.46
CA LEU A 364 -19.27 4.47 -10.32
C LEU A 364 -17.98 4.52 -11.17
N VAL A 365 -18.04 5.24 -12.29
CA VAL A 365 -16.90 5.41 -13.21
C VAL A 365 -15.96 6.49 -12.70
N VAL A 366 -16.52 7.61 -12.22
CA VAL A 366 -15.83 8.68 -11.51
C VAL A 366 -15.02 8.07 -10.35
N LYS A 367 -15.67 7.29 -9.50
CA LYS A 367 -15.07 6.57 -8.36
C LYS A 367 -13.90 5.68 -8.72
N ALA A 368 -14.05 4.81 -9.72
CA ALA A 368 -12.99 3.89 -10.13
C ALA A 368 -11.72 4.60 -10.66
N ILE A 369 -11.88 5.78 -11.27
CA ILE A 369 -10.76 6.59 -11.78
C ILE A 369 -10.15 7.45 -10.67
N MET A 370 -10.96 7.84 -9.68
CA MET A 370 -10.61 8.74 -8.58
C MET A 370 -10.12 8.03 -7.32
N TYR A 371 -10.28 6.71 -7.23
CA TYR A 371 -9.51 5.84 -6.34
C TYR A 371 -8.07 5.64 -6.82
N GLY A 372 -7.75 6.06 -8.04
CA GLY A 372 -7.24 7.42 -8.06
C GLY A 372 -5.80 7.74 -8.25
N LYS A 373 -5.13 7.89 -7.11
CA LYS A 373 -4.59 9.23 -6.84
C LYS A 373 -3.35 9.60 -7.66
N ASP A 374 -2.87 8.63 -8.43
CA ASP A 374 -1.71 8.67 -9.32
C ASP A 374 -2.05 8.34 -10.79
N ALA A 375 -3.30 8.00 -11.10
CA ALA A 375 -3.78 7.53 -12.41
C ALA A 375 -3.94 8.61 -13.48
N TYR A 376 -3.29 9.77 -13.32
CA TYR A 376 -3.13 10.64 -14.47
C TYR A 376 -1.96 10.15 -15.32
N PRO A 377 -2.20 9.66 -16.57
CA PRO A 377 -1.11 9.46 -17.49
C PRO A 377 -0.37 10.80 -17.63
N PRO A 378 0.98 10.82 -17.65
CA PRO A 378 1.67 11.98 -18.15
C PRO A 378 1.17 12.26 -19.55
N ARG A 379 0.96 13.55 -19.82
CA ARG A 379 0.47 14.10 -21.08
C ARG A 379 1.03 13.30 -22.26
N GLN A 380 0.16 12.88 -23.18
CA GLN A 380 0.60 12.61 -24.54
C GLN A 380 1.32 13.87 -25.01
N SER A 381 2.63 13.80 -25.25
CA SER A 381 3.33 14.79 -26.04
C SER A 381 2.93 14.60 -27.50
N SER A 382 1.64 14.80 -27.82
CA SER A 382 1.29 15.15 -29.18
C SER A 382 1.76 16.60 -29.36
N GLN A 383 2.44 16.86 -30.49
CA GLN A 383 2.87 18.21 -30.88
C GLN A 383 1.70 19.23 -30.97
N ASN A 384 0.46 18.80 -30.71
CA ASN A 384 -0.76 19.59 -30.73
C ASN A 384 -1.61 19.49 -29.45
N GLY A 385 -1.02 19.47 -28.25
CA GLY A 385 -1.71 19.93 -27.02
C GLY A 385 -3.07 19.29 -26.67
N SER A 386 -3.42 18.14 -27.25
CA SER A 386 -4.65 17.41 -26.95
C SER A 386 -4.27 16.15 -26.18
N CYS A 387 -4.57 16.14 -24.88
CA CYS A 387 -4.56 14.92 -24.09
C CYS A 387 -5.75 14.07 -24.54
N SER A 388 -5.50 12.85 -25.00
CA SER A 388 -6.59 11.93 -25.37
C SER A 388 -6.28 10.53 -24.85
N PHE A 389 -7.22 9.95 -24.09
CA PHE A 389 -7.24 8.51 -23.84
C PHE A 389 -7.45 7.77 -25.16
N SER A 390 -6.77 6.65 -25.36
CA SER A 390 -7.11 5.70 -26.42
C SER A 390 -8.56 5.23 -26.18
N PRO A 391 -9.48 5.35 -27.16
CA PRO A 391 -10.85 4.85 -27.03
C PRO A 391 -10.92 3.35 -26.70
N GLY A 392 -9.87 2.57 -26.99
CA GLY A 392 -9.76 1.14 -26.68
C GLY A 392 -9.56 0.88 -25.19
N THR A 393 -8.65 1.62 -24.57
CA THR A 393 -8.29 1.57 -23.14
C THR A 393 -9.50 1.83 -22.24
N VAL A 394 -10.24 2.90 -22.55
CA VAL A 394 -11.48 3.23 -21.86
C VAL A 394 -12.52 2.11 -22.06
N LYS A 395 -12.69 1.61 -23.29
CA LYS A 395 -13.66 0.55 -23.58
C LYS A 395 -13.34 -0.75 -22.85
N SER A 396 -12.07 -1.13 -22.68
CA SER A 396 -11.62 -2.32 -21.94
C SER A 396 -11.91 -2.17 -20.45
N PHE A 397 -11.47 -1.06 -19.84
CA PHE A 397 -11.76 -0.73 -18.44
C PHE A 397 -13.25 -0.79 -18.13
N CYS A 398 -14.09 -0.07 -18.91
CA CYS A 398 -15.53 -0.08 -18.69
C CYS A 398 -16.13 -1.50 -18.83
N SER A 399 -15.59 -2.37 -19.67
CA SER A 399 -16.14 -3.73 -19.89
C SER A 399 -15.69 -4.73 -18.82
N LYS A 400 -14.46 -4.61 -18.30
CA LYS A 400 -13.93 -5.42 -17.17
C LYS A 400 -14.58 -4.98 -15.85
N TYR A 401 -14.66 -3.66 -15.63
CA TYR A 401 -15.33 -3.06 -14.47
C TYR A 401 -16.83 -3.35 -14.47
N LYS A 402 -17.52 -3.30 -15.62
CA LYS A 402 -18.94 -3.70 -15.71
C LYS A 402 -19.16 -5.18 -15.35
N ARG A 403 -18.26 -6.09 -15.72
CA ARG A 403 -18.36 -7.51 -15.30
C ARG A 403 -18.15 -7.67 -13.79
N LYS A 404 -17.14 -7.02 -13.21
CA LYS A 404 -16.87 -7.07 -11.75
C LYS A 404 -17.96 -6.39 -10.91
N VAL A 405 -18.36 -5.16 -11.25
CA VAL A 405 -19.40 -4.41 -10.53
C VAL A 405 -20.78 -5.02 -10.70
N ILE A 406 -21.13 -5.61 -11.85
CA ILE A 406 -22.40 -6.34 -11.99
C ILE A 406 -22.40 -7.63 -11.17
N SER A 407 -21.25 -8.31 -11.01
CA SER A 407 -21.13 -9.48 -10.11
C SER A 407 -21.15 -9.12 -8.61
N HIS A 408 -20.71 -7.90 -8.25
CA HIS A 408 -20.70 -7.39 -6.86
C HIS A 408 -21.89 -6.49 -6.51
N LYS A 409 -22.82 -6.27 -7.45
CA LYS A 409 -23.89 -5.24 -7.35
C LYS A 409 -24.96 -5.51 -6.29
N GLU A 410 -24.90 -6.63 -5.58
CA GLU A 410 -25.98 -7.06 -4.67
C GLU A 410 -25.57 -7.22 -3.20
N LYS A 411 -24.32 -6.98 -2.79
CA LYS A 411 -23.89 -7.32 -1.41
C LYS A 411 -23.85 -6.18 -0.38
N GLY A 412 -24.18 -4.93 -0.74
CA GLY A 412 -24.09 -3.78 0.19
C GLY A 412 -25.37 -2.97 0.32
N GLU A 413 -25.54 -2.29 1.47
CA GLU A 413 -26.63 -1.38 1.76
C GLU A 413 -26.20 0.09 1.74
N TRP A 414 -27.09 0.99 1.29
CA TRP A 414 -26.84 2.42 1.25
C TRP A 414 -27.37 3.11 2.52
N LYS A 415 -26.51 3.85 3.20
CA LYS A 415 -26.87 4.72 4.33
C LYS A 415 -26.65 6.18 3.97
N ILE A 416 -27.66 7.02 4.20
CA ILE A 416 -27.63 8.47 3.92
C ILE A 416 -27.71 9.25 5.23
N VAL A 417 -26.85 10.26 5.39
CA VAL A 417 -26.71 11.06 6.61
C VAL A 417 -26.55 12.53 6.26
N CYS A 418 -27.41 13.37 6.79
CA CYS A 418 -27.41 14.82 6.52
C CYS A 418 -26.22 15.52 7.15
N GLN A 419 -25.79 16.64 6.56
CA GLN A 419 -24.75 17.49 7.12
C GLN A 419 -25.00 17.82 8.60
N ASP A 420 -23.90 17.84 9.36
CA ASP A 420 -23.85 18.07 10.80
C ASP A 420 -24.53 16.97 11.63
N SER A 421 -24.81 15.81 11.00
CA SER A 421 -25.22 14.58 11.67
C SER A 421 -24.04 13.58 11.77
N ILE A 422 -24.26 12.46 12.45
CA ILE A 422 -23.25 11.42 12.63
C ILE A 422 -23.64 10.19 11.79
N LEU A 423 -22.74 9.76 10.90
CA LEU A 423 -22.86 8.44 10.26
C LEU A 423 -22.52 7.38 11.28
N GLU A 424 -23.31 6.32 11.32
CA GLU A 424 -23.07 5.12 12.12
C GLU A 424 -23.15 3.90 11.20
N LEU A 425 -22.11 3.08 11.13
CA LEU A 425 -22.11 1.80 10.42
C LEU A 425 -21.90 0.69 11.44
N THR A 426 -22.61 -0.43 11.31
CA THR A 426 -22.55 -1.53 12.27
C THR A 426 -22.74 -2.85 11.57
N CYS A 427 -21.80 -3.76 11.78
CA CYS A 427 -21.83 -5.16 11.44
C CYS A 427 -21.88 -5.98 12.73
N GLY A 428 -22.75 -7.01 12.75
CA GLY A 428 -22.91 -7.89 13.91
C GLY A 428 -21.61 -8.62 14.31
N THR A 429 -21.64 -9.35 15.42
CA THR A 429 -20.48 -10.10 15.91
C THR A 429 -19.92 -11.04 14.84
N SER A 430 -18.59 -11.00 14.65
CA SER A 430 -17.86 -11.78 13.64
C SER A 430 -18.05 -11.33 12.18
N LYS A 431 -18.44 -10.07 11.96
CA LYS A 431 -18.45 -9.44 10.66
C LYS A 431 -17.73 -8.10 10.67
N TYR A 432 -17.09 -7.76 9.57
CA TYR A 432 -16.46 -6.46 9.35
C TYR A 432 -17.16 -5.67 8.25
N ILE A 433 -17.07 -4.35 8.36
CA ILE A 433 -17.57 -3.38 7.40
C ILE A 433 -16.62 -3.34 6.20
N GLU A 434 -17.16 -3.61 5.02
CA GLU A 434 -16.53 -3.39 3.73
C GLU A 434 -17.22 -2.20 3.07
N ILE A 435 -16.52 -1.07 2.97
CA ILE A 435 -17.00 0.13 2.31
C ILE A 435 -16.88 -0.09 0.81
N ASN A 436 -18.03 -0.23 0.16
CA ASN A 436 -18.13 -0.35 -1.29
C ASN A 436 -18.10 1.02 -1.95
N ASP A 437 -18.61 2.04 -1.26
CA ASP A 437 -18.77 3.37 -1.83
C ASP A 437 -19.02 4.46 -0.77
N ALA A 438 -18.63 5.70 -1.02
CA ALA A 438 -19.08 6.86 -0.25
C ALA A 438 -19.05 8.17 -1.06
N LEU A 439 -20.01 9.04 -0.80
CA LEU A 439 -20.29 10.26 -1.56
C LEU A 439 -20.74 11.40 -0.63
N TRP A 440 -20.11 12.58 -0.75
CA TRP A 440 -20.50 13.76 0.00
C TRP A 440 -20.93 14.87 -0.95
N GLY A 441 -22.09 15.43 -0.68
CA GLY A 441 -22.66 16.46 -1.52
C GLY A 441 -24.18 16.47 -1.44
N ARG A 442 -24.81 17.02 -2.45
CA ARG A 442 -26.25 16.99 -2.62
C ARG A 442 -26.55 16.55 -4.04
N PHE A 443 -27.42 15.55 -4.15
CA PHE A 443 -27.74 14.86 -5.40
C PHE A 443 -29.21 15.01 -5.79
N ASP A 444 -30.03 15.60 -4.93
CA ASP A 444 -31.45 15.85 -5.16
C ASP A 444 -32.00 17.03 -4.32
N LYS A 445 -33.22 17.43 -4.66
CA LYS A 445 -33.91 18.62 -4.11
C LYS A 445 -34.53 18.41 -2.72
N SER A 446 -34.65 17.17 -2.24
CA SER A 446 -35.54 16.79 -1.13
C SER A 446 -34.85 16.08 0.05
N THR A 447 -33.72 15.42 -0.20
CA THR A 447 -32.96 14.69 0.82
C THR A 447 -32.30 15.71 1.74
N CYS A 448 -32.54 15.61 3.05
CA CYS A 448 -32.02 16.57 4.03
C CYS A 448 -32.47 18.02 3.77
N GLY A 449 -33.76 18.21 3.43
CA GLY A 449 -34.40 19.51 3.21
C GLY A 449 -34.91 19.71 1.77
N THR A 450 -35.88 20.61 1.59
CA THR A 450 -36.52 20.89 0.29
C THR A 450 -36.06 22.23 -0.29
N TYR A 451 -35.59 22.23 -1.55
CA TYR A 451 -35.04 23.43 -2.21
C TYR A 451 -35.73 23.75 -3.55
N PRO A 452 -35.71 25.03 -4.00
CA PRO A 452 -36.37 25.48 -5.23
C PRO A 452 -35.86 24.83 -6.51
N ASP A 453 -36.63 24.96 -7.60
CA ASP A 453 -36.37 24.23 -8.84
C ASP A 453 -35.06 24.57 -9.57
N MET A 454 -34.45 25.72 -9.27
CA MET A 454 -33.15 26.17 -9.79
C MET A 454 -31.95 25.41 -9.19
N TYR A 455 -32.20 24.43 -8.31
CA TYR A 455 -31.19 23.59 -7.68
C TYR A 455 -30.36 22.76 -8.68
N LYS A 456 -29.04 22.72 -8.47
CA LYS A 456 -28.07 21.93 -9.26
C LYS A 456 -27.28 21.00 -8.33
N ASN A 457 -27.14 19.74 -8.73
CA ASN A 457 -26.36 18.74 -8.00
C ASN A 457 -24.92 19.21 -7.77
N CYS A 458 -24.40 18.99 -6.56
CA CYS A 458 -23.07 19.41 -6.13
C CYS A 458 -22.41 18.31 -5.31
N THR A 459 -21.14 18.02 -5.59
CA THR A 459 -20.39 16.94 -4.94
C THR A 459 -18.96 17.38 -4.69
N THR A 460 -18.36 16.96 -3.57
CA THR A 460 -16.90 17.14 -3.38
C THR A 460 -16.11 16.22 -4.29
N VAL A 461 -14.86 16.60 -4.50
CA VAL A 461 -13.86 15.80 -5.20
C VAL A 461 -13.23 14.80 -4.20
N ASP A 462 -13.45 13.51 -4.47
CA ASP A 462 -12.69 12.27 -4.15
C ASP A 462 -12.32 11.83 -2.75
N ASP A 463 -12.09 12.73 -1.81
CA ASP A 463 -11.59 12.28 -0.51
C ASP A 463 -12.69 11.65 0.35
N THR A 464 -13.96 11.77 -0.01
CA THR A 464 -15.06 11.26 0.82
C THR A 464 -14.98 9.76 1.02
N PHE A 465 -14.82 8.97 -0.05
CA PHE A 465 -14.65 7.52 0.09
C PHE A 465 -13.42 7.19 0.91
N ILE A 466 -12.27 7.83 0.65
CA ILE A 466 -11.04 7.55 1.37
C ILE A 466 -11.21 7.84 2.86
N ARG A 467 -11.80 8.99 3.22
CA ARG A 467 -12.08 9.37 4.62
C ARG A 467 -13.08 8.44 5.31
N VAL A 468 -14.03 7.87 4.56
CA VAL A 468 -14.97 6.87 5.08
C VAL A 468 -14.31 5.49 5.18
N PHE A 469 -13.52 5.11 4.18
CA PHE A 469 -12.78 3.87 4.10
C PHE A 469 -11.72 3.79 5.21
N GLU A 470 -10.87 4.80 5.36
CA GLU A 470 -9.88 4.90 6.45
C GLU A 470 -10.52 4.78 7.84
N ARG A 471 -11.72 5.32 8.01
CA ARG A 471 -12.40 5.30 9.30
C ARG A 471 -13.18 4.02 9.58
N CYS A 472 -13.74 3.39 8.55
CA CYS A 472 -14.72 2.33 8.71
C CYS A 472 -14.31 0.97 8.15
N GLN A 473 -13.41 0.91 7.18
CA GLN A 473 -13.03 -0.34 6.52
C GLN A 473 -12.46 -1.34 7.55
N PHE A 474 -12.91 -2.59 7.46
CA PHE A 474 -12.50 -3.71 8.31
C PHE A 474 -12.85 -3.56 9.80
N LYS A 475 -13.70 -2.59 10.18
CA LYS A 475 -14.21 -2.47 11.56
C LYS A 475 -15.56 -3.16 11.69
N SER A 476 -15.93 -3.63 12.89
CA SER A 476 -17.30 -4.10 13.12
C SER A 476 -18.28 -2.95 13.30
N HIS A 477 -17.83 -1.78 13.79
CA HIS A 477 -18.65 -0.59 14.01
C HIS A 477 -17.82 0.65 13.66
N CYS A 478 -18.45 1.69 13.13
CA CYS A 478 -17.78 2.94 12.75
C CYS A 478 -18.72 4.14 12.89
N TYR A 479 -18.16 5.31 13.22
CA TYR A 479 -18.90 6.58 13.22
C TYR A 479 -18.10 7.68 12.57
N ILE A 480 -18.77 8.57 11.84
CA ILE A 480 -18.14 9.73 11.18
C ILE A 480 -19.01 10.97 11.35
N ASN A 481 -18.42 12.07 11.82
CA ASN A 481 -19.07 13.37 11.84
C ASN A 481 -19.17 13.92 10.42
N THR A 482 -20.38 14.15 9.95
CA THR A 482 -20.62 14.58 8.56
C THR A 482 -20.58 16.10 8.44
N THR A 483 -19.41 16.69 8.68
CA THR A 483 -19.24 18.15 8.69
C THR A 483 -18.49 18.64 7.45
N ILE A 484 -18.61 19.94 7.17
CA ILE A 484 -17.88 20.61 6.09
C ILE A 484 -16.37 20.66 6.35
N THR A 485 -15.96 20.61 7.63
CA THR A 485 -14.56 20.48 8.02
C THR A 485 -14.02 19.09 7.70
N GLU A 486 -14.86 18.07 7.79
CA GLU A 486 -14.48 16.68 7.57
C GLU A 486 -14.39 16.36 6.08
N PHE A 487 -15.38 16.78 5.29
CA PHE A 487 -15.53 16.37 3.91
C PHE A 487 -15.40 17.49 2.88
N GLY A 488 -15.21 18.73 3.33
CA GLY A 488 -15.15 19.91 2.46
C GLY A 488 -16.52 20.52 2.14
N GLU A 489 -16.49 21.66 1.47
CA GLU A 489 -17.66 22.48 1.13
C GLU A 489 -17.92 22.50 -0.39
N PRO A 490 -18.67 21.54 -0.96
CA PRO A 490 -18.95 21.52 -2.39
C PRO A 490 -20.02 22.51 -2.83
N CYS A 491 -20.85 23.02 -1.92
CA CYS A 491 -21.92 23.95 -2.26
C CYS A 491 -22.37 24.78 -1.04
N VAL A 492 -21.88 26.02 -1.01
CA VAL A 492 -21.94 26.99 0.09
C VAL A 492 -23.38 27.32 0.57
N TYR A 493 -24.41 27.07 -0.25
CA TYR A 493 -25.80 27.48 0.04
C TYR A 493 -26.79 26.33 0.27
N PHE A 494 -26.34 25.08 0.13
CA PHE A 494 -27.21 23.91 0.25
C PHE A 494 -26.67 22.98 1.33
N ASN A 495 -27.54 22.38 2.14
CA ASN A 495 -27.09 21.37 3.10
C ASN A 495 -26.56 20.15 2.35
N LYS A 496 -25.43 19.56 2.72
CA LYS A 496 -24.94 18.34 2.07
C LYS A 496 -25.49 17.11 2.79
N TYR A 497 -25.24 15.95 2.22
CA TYR A 497 -25.41 14.68 2.89
C TYR A 497 -24.34 13.69 2.42
N LEU A 498 -23.93 12.81 3.34
CA LEU A 498 -23.04 11.70 3.09
C LEU A 498 -23.89 10.48 2.72
N MET A 499 -23.60 9.85 1.59
CA MET A 499 -24.14 8.55 1.22
C MET A 499 -23.01 7.53 1.29
N VAL A 500 -23.20 6.41 1.99
CA VAL A 500 -22.21 5.33 2.08
C VAL A 500 -22.85 4.02 1.68
N ASN A 501 -22.23 3.28 0.76
CA ASN A 501 -22.58 1.90 0.46
C ASN A 501 -21.59 0.99 1.19
N PHE A 502 -22.08 0.06 1.98
CA PHE A 502 -21.22 -0.87 2.71
C PHE A 502 -21.83 -2.26 2.80
N ALA A 503 -20.99 -3.27 2.94
CA ALA A 503 -21.37 -4.65 3.16
C ALA A 503 -20.79 -5.13 4.50
N CYS A 504 -21.44 -6.14 5.09
CA CYS A 504 -20.88 -6.85 6.25
C CYS A 504 -20.36 -8.20 5.80
N GLN A 505 -19.04 -8.35 5.77
CA GLN A 505 -18.36 -9.60 5.41
C GLN A 505 -18.02 -10.41 6.65
N TYR A 506 -18.08 -11.74 6.55
CA TYR A 506 -17.69 -12.63 7.64
C TYR A 506 -16.17 -12.64 7.80
N ASP A 507 -15.72 -12.46 9.04
CA ASP A 507 -14.32 -12.68 9.42
C ASP A 507 -14.17 -14.15 9.88
N PRO A 508 -13.30 -14.97 9.25
CA PRO A 508 -13.09 -16.35 9.66
C PRO A 508 -12.35 -16.50 11.02
N ILE A 509 -12.00 -15.43 11.72
CA ILE A 509 -11.11 -15.48 12.89
C ILE A 509 -11.85 -15.29 14.24
N GLN A 510 -11.35 -15.96 15.29
CA GLN A 510 -11.93 -16.00 16.66
C GLN A 510 -11.61 -14.74 17.48
N TYR A 511 -12.59 -14.23 18.23
CA TYR A 511 -12.47 -13.06 19.11
C TYR A 511 -12.72 -13.41 20.57
N GLU A 512 -12.09 -12.65 21.47
CA GLU A 512 -12.28 -12.71 22.92
C GLU A 512 -12.99 -11.45 23.43
N THR A 513 -13.70 -11.57 24.56
CA THR A 513 -14.39 -10.44 25.18
C THR A 513 -14.12 -10.38 26.68
N VAL A 514 -13.79 -9.19 27.17
CA VAL A 514 -13.53 -8.91 28.59
C VAL A 514 -14.43 -7.78 29.06
N THR A 515 -15.15 -8.02 30.16
CA THR A 515 -15.87 -6.99 30.91
C THR A 515 -15.06 -6.55 32.14
N VAL A 516 -15.02 -5.24 32.39
CA VAL A 516 -14.37 -4.59 33.53
C VAL A 516 -15.38 -3.69 34.25
N GLU A 517 -15.54 -3.86 35.56
CA GLU A 517 -16.48 -3.06 36.35
C GLU A 517 -15.96 -1.64 36.60
N GLN A 518 -16.86 -0.69 36.80
CA GLN A 518 -16.49 0.69 37.13
C GLN A 518 -15.59 0.78 38.38
N SER A 519 -14.58 1.65 38.28
CA SER A 519 -13.53 1.90 39.26
C SER A 519 -12.64 0.68 39.55
N THR A 520 -12.63 -0.32 38.65
CA THR A 520 -11.75 -1.48 38.74
C THR A 520 -10.76 -1.52 37.55
N SER A 521 -9.78 -2.42 37.63
CA SER A 521 -8.85 -2.68 36.53
C SER A 521 -8.82 -4.15 36.17
N LYS A 522 -8.57 -4.46 34.90
CA LYS A 522 -8.38 -5.84 34.42
C LYS A 522 -7.25 -5.90 33.41
N TYR A 523 -6.58 -7.05 33.37
CA TYR A 523 -5.59 -7.35 32.36
C TYR A 523 -6.26 -8.05 31.18
N ILE A 524 -5.99 -7.56 29.98
CA ILE A 524 -6.17 -8.28 28.74
C ILE A 524 -4.83 -8.95 28.45
N LYS A 525 -4.84 -10.25 28.17
CA LYS A 525 -3.62 -11.02 27.90
C LYS A 525 -3.85 -11.89 26.69
N CYS A 526 -2.87 -11.92 25.82
CA CYS A 526 -2.76 -12.93 24.78
C CYS A 526 -1.68 -13.96 25.17
N ASP A 527 -1.52 -15.05 24.42
CA ASP A 527 -0.37 -15.95 24.60
C ASP A 527 0.94 -15.24 24.24
N LYS A 528 2.08 -15.68 24.78
CA LYS A 528 3.41 -15.04 24.61
C LYS A 528 3.87 -14.84 23.15
N LYS A 529 3.14 -15.36 22.17
CA LYS A 529 3.43 -15.30 20.73
C LYS A 529 2.33 -14.58 19.93
N THR A 530 1.42 -13.92 20.62
CA THR A 530 0.25 -13.26 20.03
C THR A 530 0.11 -11.87 20.64
N SER A 531 -0.38 -10.92 19.86
CA SER A 531 -0.56 -9.53 20.28
C SER A 531 -2.04 -9.17 20.27
N ILE A 532 -2.43 -8.29 21.19
CA ILE A 532 -3.80 -7.79 21.32
C ILE A 532 -4.09 -6.82 20.18
N ILE A 533 -5.20 -7.03 19.48
CA ILE A 533 -5.83 -6.01 18.63
C ILE A 533 -7.24 -5.78 19.16
N ILE A 534 -7.55 -4.55 19.52
CA ILE A 534 -8.87 -4.16 20.00
C ILE A 534 -9.79 -4.02 18.79
N ILE A 535 -10.85 -4.81 18.79
CA ILE A 535 -11.86 -4.82 17.72
C ILE A 535 -12.98 -3.85 18.06
N ASN A 536 -13.34 -3.76 19.34
CA ASN A 536 -14.40 -2.90 19.83
C ASN A 536 -14.28 -2.69 21.34
N ALA A 537 -14.67 -1.53 21.87
CA ALA A 537 -14.86 -1.33 23.30
C ALA A 537 -16.06 -0.42 23.62
N HIS A 538 -16.83 -0.80 24.64
CA HIS A 538 -18.06 -0.12 25.06
C HIS A 538 -18.05 0.21 26.54
N TRP A 539 -18.24 1.47 26.88
CA TRP A 539 -18.39 1.95 28.26
C TRP A 539 -19.84 2.33 28.54
N GLY A 540 -20.49 1.63 29.48
CA GLY A 540 -21.89 1.92 29.83
C GLY A 540 -22.59 0.77 30.57
N ARG A 541 -23.93 0.77 30.55
CA ARG A 541 -24.76 -0.28 31.14
C ARG A 541 -25.83 -0.71 30.14
N LYS A 542 -25.90 -2.00 29.79
CA LYS A 542 -27.02 -2.56 29.04
C LYS A 542 -28.24 -2.68 29.96
N ALA A 543 -29.44 -2.41 29.43
CA ALA A 543 -30.67 -2.59 30.18
C ALA A 543 -30.85 -4.05 30.58
N ALA A 544 -31.12 -4.33 31.86
CA ALA A 544 -31.71 -5.59 32.27
C ALA A 544 -33.24 -5.48 32.11
N GLU A 545 -33.92 -6.59 31.82
CA GLU A 545 -35.34 -6.65 31.44
C GLU A 545 -36.32 -5.91 32.39
N ASN A 546 -35.90 -5.57 33.62
CA ASN A 546 -36.74 -4.89 34.61
C ASN A 546 -36.31 -3.46 35.00
N ASP A 547 -35.18 -2.94 34.50
CA ASP A 547 -34.61 -1.67 34.99
C ASP A 547 -34.62 -0.54 33.94
N GLY A 548 -35.12 -0.79 32.72
CA GLY A 548 -35.55 0.20 31.72
C GLY A 548 -34.52 1.19 31.15
N VAL A 549 -33.30 1.26 31.68
CA VAL A 549 -32.30 2.25 31.25
C VAL A 549 -31.13 1.58 30.52
N ASN A 550 -31.09 1.77 29.20
CA ASN A 550 -29.93 1.46 28.38
C ASN A 550 -29.02 2.70 28.35
N CYS A 551 -27.84 2.59 28.97
CA CYS A 551 -26.88 3.68 29.08
C CYS A 551 -25.62 3.41 28.25
N LEU A 552 -25.78 2.74 27.11
CA LEU A 552 -24.75 2.70 26.09
C LEU A 552 -24.68 4.09 25.44
N SER A 553 -23.52 4.71 25.54
CA SER A 553 -23.28 6.04 25.00
C SER A 553 -22.83 5.97 23.53
N TYR A 554 -23.22 6.98 22.74
CA TYR A 554 -22.72 7.28 21.39
C TYR A 554 -21.20 7.55 21.35
N LEU A 555 -20.52 7.59 22.51
CA LEU A 555 -19.07 7.76 22.67
C LEU A 555 -18.28 6.42 22.61
N SER A 556 -18.89 5.33 22.12
CA SER A 556 -18.23 4.02 21.99
C SER A 556 -16.98 4.05 21.10
N ASN A 557 -16.94 4.93 20.08
CA ASN A 557 -15.73 5.14 19.28
C ASN A 557 -14.58 5.69 20.10
N TYR A 558 -14.81 6.73 20.90
CA TYR A 558 -13.76 7.23 21.80
C TYR A 558 -13.34 6.14 22.79
N THR A 559 -14.27 5.33 23.29
CA THR A 559 -13.96 4.20 24.17
C THR A 559 -13.06 3.18 23.47
N THR A 560 -13.41 2.80 22.25
CA THR A 560 -12.61 1.89 21.41
C THR A 560 -11.25 2.49 21.11
N ASP A 561 -11.17 3.76 20.71
CA ASP A 561 -9.92 4.46 20.40
C ASP A 561 -9.03 4.61 21.64
N ILE A 562 -9.59 4.91 22.81
CA ILE A 562 -8.86 4.99 24.09
C ILE A 562 -8.26 3.62 24.44
N VAL A 563 -9.04 2.54 24.29
CA VAL A 563 -8.59 1.19 24.62
C VAL A 563 -7.59 0.67 23.58
N SER A 564 -7.81 0.93 22.29
CA SER A 564 -6.94 0.57 21.16
C SER A 564 -5.59 1.29 21.25
N ALA A 565 -5.61 2.61 21.47
CA ALA A 565 -4.39 3.40 21.65
C ALA A 565 -3.50 2.85 22.77
N ARG A 566 -4.12 2.33 23.84
CA ARG A 566 -3.43 1.80 25.01
C ARG A 566 -3.02 0.32 24.90
N CYS A 567 -3.82 -0.51 24.24
CA CYS A 567 -3.65 -1.97 24.26
C CYS A 567 -3.21 -2.60 22.93
N ASP A 568 -3.44 -1.94 21.79
CA ASP A 568 -3.07 -2.53 20.51
C ASP A 568 -1.57 -2.83 20.46
N TYR A 569 -1.28 -4.01 19.94
CA TYR A 569 0.04 -4.61 19.76
C TYR A 569 0.79 -4.98 21.05
N MET A 570 0.12 -4.91 22.21
CA MET A 570 0.67 -5.38 23.49
C MET A 570 0.40 -6.87 23.68
N HIS A 571 1.30 -7.58 24.38
CA HIS A 571 1.06 -8.95 24.85
C HIS A 571 0.11 -8.98 26.06
N GLU A 572 0.27 -7.99 26.93
CA GLU A 572 -0.52 -7.78 28.14
C GLU A 572 -0.84 -6.29 28.28
N CYS A 573 -2.11 -5.96 28.51
CA CYS A 573 -2.56 -4.58 28.69
C CYS A 573 -3.44 -4.45 29.94
N LYS A 574 -3.07 -3.56 30.87
CA LYS A 574 -3.90 -3.22 32.04
C LYS A 574 -4.84 -2.05 31.69
N ILE A 575 -6.14 -2.32 31.70
CA ILE A 575 -7.17 -1.32 31.50
C ILE A 575 -7.83 -0.96 32.83
N HIS A 576 -8.00 0.33 33.07
CA HIS A 576 -8.68 0.89 34.24
C HIS A 576 -10.02 1.50 33.82
N ALA A 577 -11.12 0.92 34.26
CA ALA A 577 -12.47 1.28 33.88
C ALA A 577 -13.03 2.39 34.78
N HIS A 578 -12.74 3.66 34.48
CA HIS A 578 -13.18 4.79 35.32
C HIS A 578 -13.80 5.93 34.50
N THR A 579 -14.74 6.63 35.11
CA THR A 579 -15.48 7.74 34.47
C THR A 579 -14.57 8.88 34.05
N ASP A 580 -13.42 9.01 34.69
CA ASP A 580 -12.38 9.95 34.28
C ASP A 580 -11.85 9.65 32.87
N TRP A 581 -11.72 8.38 32.50
CA TRP A 581 -11.17 7.99 31.19
C TRP A 581 -12.21 8.01 30.08
N PHE A 582 -13.44 7.59 30.39
CA PHE A 582 -14.48 7.30 29.39
C PHE A 582 -15.70 8.22 29.48
N GLY A 583 -15.68 9.20 30.39
CA GLY A 583 -16.84 10.02 30.75
C GLY A 583 -17.84 9.29 31.65
N ASP A 584 -18.87 10.02 32.09
CA ASP A 584 -20.02 9.46 32.81
C ASP A 584 -21.27 9.47 31.90
N PRO A 585 -21.57 8.36 31.21
CA PRO A 585 -22.73 8.29 30.32
C PRO A 585 -24.07 8.15 31.05
N CYS A 586 -24.07 7.90 32.38
CA CYS A 586 -25.29 7.79 33.17
C CYS A 586 -25.04 8.03 34.66
N LEU A 587 -25.33 9.24 35.11
CA LEU A 587 -25.11 9.67 36.49
C LEU A 587 -25.84 8.76 37.49
N GLY A 588 -25.16 8.36 38.56
CA GLY A 588 -25.72 7.55 39.64
C GLY A 588 -25.95 6.06 39.32
N LYS A 589 -25.61 5.58 38.12
CA LYS A 589 -25.66 4.14 37.76
C LYS A 589 -24.25 3.58 37.56
N LYS A 590 -24.05 2.30 37.93
CA LYS A 590 -22.77 1.59 37.72
C LYS A 590 -22.58 1.23 36.23
N LYS A 591 -21.40 1.51 35.68
CA LYS A 591 -21.00 1.21 34.30
C LYS A 591 -20.06 0.00 34.24
N HIS A 592 -19.94 -0.56 33.04
CA HIS A 592 -19.00 -1.61 32.72
C HIS A 592 -18.30 -1.26 31.39
N LEU A 593 -17.02 -1.59 31.30
CA LEU A 593 -16.24 -1.53 30.08
C LEU A 593 -16.21 -2.92 29.46
N ASN A 594 -16.86 -3.10 28.31
CA ASN A 594 -16.82 -4.33 27.52
C ASN A 594 -15.83 -4.17 26.38
N ILE A 595 -14.80 -5.00 26.32
CA ILE A 595 -13.73 -4.92 25.34
C ILE A 595 -13.75 -6.21 24.54
N THR A 596 -13.91 -6.11 23.23
CA THR A 596 -13.74 -7.20 22.28
C THR A 596 -12.37 -7.05 21.64
N TYR A 597 -11.57 -8.10 21.70
CA TYR A 597 -10.21 -8.08 21.16
C TYR A 597 -9.91 -9.41 20.47
N GLN A 598 -8.88 -9.38 19.64
CA GLN A 598 -8.33 -10.53 18.97
C GLN A 598 -6.89 -10.70 19.41
N CYS A 599 -6.50 -11.93 19.69
CA CYS A 599 -5.09 -12.30 19.80
C CYS A 599 -4.61 -12.70 18.41
N ILE A 600 -3.97 -11.77 17.71
CA ILE A 600 -3.37 -12.07 16.42
C ILE A 600 -2.04 -12.79 16.67
N GLY A 601 -1.81 -13.91 16.00
CA GLY A 601 -0.55 -14.63 16.04
C GLY A 601 0.53 -13.77 15.42
N VAL A 602 1.50 -13.32 16.22
CA VAL A 602 2.62 -12.54 15.70
C VAL A 602 3.87 -13.41 15.71
N ARG A 603 4.27 -13.77 14.50
CA ARG A 603 5.61 -14.22 14.14
C ARG A 603 6.61 -13.11 14.52
N GLN A 604 7.27 -13.22 15.68
CA GLN A 604 8.50 -12.48 16.04
C GLN A 604 8.62 -11.00 15.58
N ASP A 605 7.61 -10.16 15.85
CA ASP A 605 7.77 -8.70 15.76
C ASP A 605 8.13 -8.09 17.13
N PRO A 606 8.78 -6.91 17.15
CA PRO A 606 9.24 -6.23 18.35
C PRO A 606 8.11 -5.96 19.36
N MET A 607 8.47 -6.03 20.65
CA MET A 607 7.58 -5.56 21.71
C MET A 607 7.40 -4.04 21.60
N PHE A 608 6.18 -3.60 21.31
CA PHE A 608 5.83 -2.19 21.37
C PHE A 608 5.65 -1.76 22.83
N ILE A 609 6.35 -0.72 23.26
CA ILE A 609 6.21 -0.14 24.60
C ILE A 609 5.78 1.31 24.44
N LYS A 610 4.61 1.64 25.00
CA LYS A 610 4.06 3.01 25.02
C LYS A 610 4.11 3.51 26.46
N THR A 611 4.68 4.70 26.70
CA THR A 611 4.82 5.29 28.05
C THR A 611 4.47 6.77 28.08
N CYS A 612 4.05 7.26 29.25
CA CYS A 612 3.70 8.64 29.52
C CYS A 612 4.47 9.12 30.77
N GLY A 613 5.25 10.19 30.66
CA GLY A 613 6.03 10.76 31.76
C GLY A 613 7.51 10.91 31.42
N PRO A 614 8.32 11.45 32.35
CA PRO A 614 9.70 11.83 32.06
C PRO A 614 10.66 10.64 31.87
N ASN A 615 10.43 9.50 32.55
CA ASN A 615 11.34 8.34 32.55
C ASN A 615 10.58 7.00 32.52
N TYR A 616 11.08 6.01 31.78
CA TYR A 616 10.59 4.62 31.79
C TYR A 616 11.76 3.64 31.67
N GLN A 617 11.74 2.54 32.43
CA GLN A 617 12.82 1.54 32.43
C GLN A 617 12.36 0.25 31.73
N ILE A 618 13.03 -0.10 30.63
CA ILE A 618 12.81 -1.38 29.92
C ILE A 618 13.75 -2.43 30.54
N LYS A 619 13.23 -3.63 30.85
CA LYS A 619 14.03 -4.76 31.35
C LYS A 619 13.84 -5.97 30.45
N CYS A 620 14.92 -6.56 29.96
CA CYS A 620 14.89 -7.85 29.30
C CYS A 620 14.96 -9.00 30.31
N PRO A 621 14.39 -10.18 29.99
CA PRO A 621 14.69 -11.42 30.71
C PRO A 621 16.19 -11.75 30.71
N ASP A 622 16.62 -12.58 31.65
CA ASP A 622 18.02 -13.02 31.74
C ASP A 622 18.51 -13.60 30.40
N HIS A 623 19.75 -13.27 30.05
CA HIS A 623 20.42 -13.63 28.79
C HIS A 623 19.84 -13.02 27.49
N HIS A 624 18.89 -12.08 27.58
CA HIS A 624 18.39 -11.33 26.42
C HIS A 624 18.91 -9.89 26.41
N ARG A 625 19.04 -9.32 25.21
CA ARG A 625 19.43 -7.90 25.02
C ARG A 625 18.24 -7.12 24.46
N ILE A 626 18.09 -5.87 24.91
CA ILE A 626 17.11 -4.95 24.35
C ILE A 626 17.60 -4.55 22.95
N ALA A 627 16.77 -4.76 21.93
CA ALA A 627 16.94 -4.22 20.60
C ALA A 627 15.72 -3.33 20.31
N ILE A 628 15.91 -2.01 20.34
CA ILE A 628 14.84 -1.06 20.02
C ILE A 628 14.83 -0.90 18.50
N ASP A 629 13.73 -1.30 17.84
CA ASP A 629 13.62 -1.22 16.38
C ASP A 629 13.13 0.16 15.90
N TRP A 630 12.31 0.85 16.70
CA TRP A 630 11.93 2.25 16.51
C TRP A 630 11.42 2.85 17.83
N ALA A 631 11.48 4.19 17.98
CA ALA A 631 10.93 4.92 19.11
C ALA A 631 10.42 6.30 18.67
N TYR A 632 9.21 6.68 19.09
CA TYR A 632 8.62 8.00 18.80
C TYR A 632 8.44 8.79 20.09
N TYR A 633 8.59 10.12 20.01
CA TYR A 633 8.25 11.03 21.10
C TYR A 633 7.17 12.01 20.66
N GLY A 634 6.02 11.92 21.31
CA GLY A 634 4.85 12.70 20.93
C GLY A 634 3.59 11.90 21.20
N ARG A 635 2.46 12.44 20.77
CA ARG A 635 1.16 11.77 20.93
C ARG A 635 0.80 11.07 19.62
N SER A 636 0.98 9.74 19.58
CA SER A 636 0.52 8.92 18.44
C SER A 636 -1.01 8.84 18.34
N HIS A 637 -1.71 9.28 19.38
CA HIS A 637 -3.16 9.36 19.44
C HIS A 637 -3.57 10.50 20.39
N PRO A 638 -4.63 11.29 20.11
CA PRO A 638 -5.08 12.40 20.97
C PRO A 638 -5.48 11.98 22.40
N PHE A 639 -5.72 10.69 22.64
CA PHE A 639 -6.03 10.12 23.96
C PHE A 639 -4.82 9.50 24.68
N MET A 640 -3.64 9.52 24.06
CA MET A 640 -2.40 9.07 24.70
C MET A 640 -1.79 10.19 25.54
N CYS A 641 -1.43 9.86 26.78
CA CYS A 641 -0.76 10.77 27.72
C CYS A 641 -1.51 12.09 27.99
N ASN A 642 -2.86 12.04 28.06
CA ASN A 642 -3.68 13.22 28.38
C ASN A 642 -4.08 13.22 29.87
N PRO A 643 -3.53 14.14 30.70
CA PRO A 643 -4.04 14.39 32.04
C PRO A 643 -5.24 15.35 31.94
N LEU A 644 -6.44 14.77 31.85
CA LEU A 644 -7.76 15.38 31.99
C LEU A 644 -7.81 16.88 32.30
N THR A 645 -8.26 17.70 31.33
CA THR A 645 -9.17 18.82 31.64
C THR A 645 -9.93 19.26 30.38
N LYS A 646 -11.27 19.08 30.43
CA LYS A 646 -12.32 19.56 29.52
C LYS A 646 -12.42 18.83 28.17
N MET A 647 -13.60 18.25 27.91
CA MET A 647 -14.10 17.86 26.59
C MET A 647 -14.25 19.10 25.69
N HIS A 648 -13.14 19.71 25.31
CA HIS A 648 -13.02 20.40 24.05
C HIS A 648 -12.19 19.48 23.17
N VAL A 649 -12.74 19.09 22.02
CA VAL A 649 -11.99 18.46 20.95
C VAL A 649 -10.75 19.33 20.72
N PRO A 650 -9.54 18.89 21.08
CA PRO A 650 -8.35 19.62 20.68
C PRO A 650 -8.33 19.57 19.16
N ARG A 651 -8.01 20.70 18.50
CA ARG A 651 -7.66 20.68 17.08
C ARG A 651 -6.67 19.54 16.86
N MET A 652 -6.84 18.80 15.76
CA MET A 652 -5.71 18.07 15.19
C MET A 652 -4.67 19.13 14.84
N ASP A 653 -3.78 19.43 15.79
CA ASP A 653 -2.48 19.94 15.42
C ASP A 653 -1.78 18.76 14.75
N GLU A 654 -1.68 18.83 13.42
CA GLU A 654 -0.96 17.85 12.59
C GLU A 654 0.56 17.79 12.92
N ASP A 655 1.05 18.55 13.90
CA ASP A 655 2.47 18.80 14.16
C ASP A 655 2.99 18.40 15.56
N CYS A 656 2.47 17.34 16.19
CA CYS A 656 2.93 16.91 17.54
C CYS A 656 3.55 15.50 17.61
N VAL A 657 4.11 15.01 16.50
CA VAL A 657 4.96 13.82 16.50
C VAL A 657 6.38 14.24 16.13
N ALA A 658 7.29 14.16 17.10
CA ALA A 658 8.72 14.30 16.84
C ALA A 658 9.35 12.91 16.86
N GLU A 659 10.01 12.54 15.77
CA GLU A 659 10.83 11.34 15.75
C GLU A 659 12.12 11.65 16.53
N LEU A 660 12.33 10.95 17.65
CA LEU A 660 13.62 11.01 18.35
C LEU A 660 14.62 10.18 17.55
N ARG A 661 15.84 10.68 17.39
CA ARG A 661 16.90 9.91 16.74
C ARG A 661 17.20 8.70 17.61
N MET A 662 17.30 7.50 17.02
CA MET A 662 17.61 6.26 17.75
C MET A 662 18.86 6.38 18.65
N LYS A 663 19.88 7.11 18.21
CA LYS A 663 21.07 7.41 19.04
C LYS A 663 20.75 8.14 20.36
N GLU A 664 19.76 9.03 20.37
CA GLU A 664 19.35 9.77 21.56
C GLU A 664 18.54 8.90 22.53
N VAL A 665 17.84 7.89 22.00
CA VAL A 665 17.09 6.89 22.78
C VAL A 665 18.01 5.82 23.37
N GLU A 666 19.09 5.45 22.67
CA GLU A 666 20.10 4.51 23.19
C GLU A 666 21.06 5.17 24.21
N GLN A 667 21.23 6.50 24.17
CA GLN A 667 22.11 7.25 25.09
C GLN A 667 21.45 7.65 26.41
N ARG A 668 20.12 7.72 26.47
CA ARG A 668 19.33 8.08 27.67
C ARG A 668 18.82 6.82 28.36
#